data_AF-A0A1H7YA66-F1
#
_entry.id   AF-A0A1H7YA66-F1
#
_cell.length_a   1.000
_cell.length_b   1.000
_cell.length_c   1.000
_cell.angle_alpha   90.00
_cell.angle_beta   90.00
_cell.angle_gamma   90.00
#
_symmetry.space_group_name_H-M   'P 1'
#
loop_
_entity.id
_entity.type
_entity.pdbx_description
1 polymer ?
#
loop_
_entity_poly.entity_id
_entity_poly.type
_entity_poly.pdbx_seq_one_letter_code
_entity_poly.pdbx_strand_id
1 'polypeptide(L)'
;MRGKYLVFTLWEDDAKGDGHSAGNQAIETTTAKVGHNGLAVVEFTLTKGLMQKAMKGEADAKEFEFYVTVEYYKGKTHNSENVNVHNPLYKALEKKKFHPKAQGSPAEQKPLSKREEKNILIHQANGYLHDWAEVKGKAQKDKEITVNRNHGRSTVGVKSQPMRKQDGKCLCQQYDLVWGDKVSCEFRKKVIQISKNIGLPQQNNEGANWLMTIMALESAYTFSPKCGTFGKNPDESSKYKYIGLIQFSKAAATEVRTTRTHLMSLTAEQQLDYVEKHFQLKQFKGLLNNRTALYLSVNYPNATKYAYDKNYVVYDHNKDAYDDNPMFKREGHEFWIDKKGKKQYYTGKEGKSYVWEFEEALKEVENLGQSNKAKIFTCENINKTDDKVNAKDIVTYHIYHNNKIEKHIPKKIKEVFKNRYKYVYHDSKGNEHDVCIIDWHVTKEKGIGQVYKTKPTHSNVISDQIVSEGNTSRRVKYENGDIAEYGSHPKKGNIWLLYKAGKNNVELVKMPDSLNYNKDGVLIAYNFSKTQRRYTGANSFAGFIGYLAKSGYKLTTTGSCFYEGSSFPSQEHCNGRSVDILYLGVTEQDQKVIDNAKFFHFTEVLKGINSYCEKLKRAGNGGTLHNSHLHSGNFDSSIIKIIKEQ
;
A
#
# COMPACT_ATOMS: atom_id res chain seq x y z
N MET A 1 22.52 -33.70 10.55
CA MET A 1 22.79 -32.65 9.53
C MET A 1 22.78 -31.21 10.06
N ARG A 2 22.55 -30.94 11.36
CA ARG A 2 22.51 -29.56 11.89
C ARG A 2 23.79 -28.79 11.54
N GLY A 3 23.62 -27.56 11.05
CA GLY A 3 24.73 -26.70 10.63
C GLY A 3 25.36 -27.05 9.27
N LYS A 4 24.91 -28.11 8.58
CA LYS A 4 25.31 -28.41 7.20
C LYS A 4 24.44 -27.65 6.20
N TYR A 5 24.99 -27.38 5.03
CA TYR A 5 24.27 -26.78 3.91
C TYR A 5 23.71 -27.87 3.01
N LEU A 6 22.46 -27.70 2.61
CA LEU A 6 21.78 -28.51 1.61
C LEU A 6 21.65 -27.67 0.34
N VAL A 7 21.81 -28.31 -0.83
CA VAL A 7 21.59 -27.69 -2.13
C VAL A 7 20.18 -28.06 -2.58
N PHE A 8 19.39 -27.06 -2.95
CA PHE A 8 18.04 -27.21 -3.46
C PHE A 8 18.03 -26.73 -4.91
N THR A 9 17.50 -27.53 -5.83
CA THR A 9 17.32 -27.11 -7.22
C THR A 9 15.85 -27.22 -7.60
N LEU A 10 15.27 -26.13 -8.09
CA LEU A 10 13.98 -26.10 -8.76
C LEU A 10 14.15 -26.58 -10.19
N TRP A 11 13.33 -27.55 -10.59
CA TRP A 11 13.30 -28.12 -11.92
C TRP A 11 11.93 -27.92 -12.54
N GLU A 12 11.93 -27.81 -13.86
CA GLU A 12 10.76 -28.02 -14.68
C GLU A 12 10.72 -29.48 -15.15
N ASP A 13 9.53 -30.09 -15.09
CA ASP A 13 9.30 -31.43 -15.62
C ASP A 13 8.52 -31.33 -16.93
N ASP A 14 9.21 -31.59 -18.04
CA ASP A 14 8.64 -31.66 -19.39
C ASP A 14 8.65 -33.09 -19.95
N ALA A 15 9.11 -34.08 -19.16
CA ALA A 15 9.16 -35.48 -19.53
C ALA A 15 7.81 -36.18 -19.31
N LYS A 16 7.48 -37.18 -20.14
CA LYS A 16 6.29 -38.01 -19.93
C LYS A 16 6.54 -39.08 -18.86
N GLY A 17 5.84 -38.99 -17.73
CA GLY A 17 5.87 -39.97 -16.63
C GLY A 17 6.47 -39.39 -15.34
N ASP A 18 6.30 -40.08 -14.20
CA ASP A 18 6.73 -39.58 -12.89
C ASP A 18 8.24 -39.77 -12.67
N GLY A 19 8.97 -38.71 -12.27
CA GLY A 19 10.32 -38.79 -11.71
C GLY A 19 11.40 -37.96 -12.44
N HIS A 20 12.56 -37.77 -11.79
CA HIS A 20 13.67 -36.96 -12.34
C HIS A 20 14.32 -37.67 -13.54
N SER A 21 14.17 -37.08 -14.72
CA SER A 21 14.81 -37.55 -15.95
C SER A 21 15.99 -36.65 -16.37
N ALA A 22 16.89 -37.17 -17.20
CA ALA A 22 17.99 -36.37 -17.77
C ALA A 22 17.50 -35.26 -18.73
N GLY A 23 16.23 -35.28 -19.13
CA GLY A 23 15.61 -34.24 -19.95
C GLY A 23 15.15 -33.02 -19.16
N ASN A 24 15.00 -33.13 -17.83
CA ASN A 24 14.36 -32.11 -17.01
C ASN A 24 15.26 -30.86 -16.89
N GLN A 25 14.68 -29.68 -17.01
CA GLN A 25 15.44 -28.44 -17.06
C GLN A 25 15.57 -27.78 -15.68
N ALA A 26 16.80 -27.53 -15.22
CA ALA A 26 17.05 -26.77 -14.00
C ALA A 26 16.68 -25.29 -14.21
N ILE A 27 15.89 -24.73 -13.30
CA ILE A 27 15.46 -23.32 -13.32
C ILE A 27 16.31 -22.48 -12.37
N GLU A 28 16.45 -22.91 -11.12
CA GLU A 28 17.14 -22.16 -10.08
C GLU A 28 17.72 -23.11 -9.02
N THR A 29 18.98 -22.91 -8.65
CA THR A 29 19.64 -23.65 -7.57
C THR A 29 20.00 -22.69 -6.45
N THR A 30 19.70 -23.06 -5.20
CA THR A 30 20.04 -22.30 -4.00
C THR A 30 20.47 -23.22 -2.86
N THR A 31 21.02 -22.66 -1.79
CA THR A 31 21.45 -23.45 -0.63
C THR A 31 20.80 -22.94 0.65
N ALA A 32 20.46 -23.86 1.55
CA ALA A 32 19.99 -23.50 2.89
C ALA A 32 20.72 -24.31 3.95
N LYS A 33 21.07 -23.63 5.04
CA LYS A 33 21.68 -24.25 6.22
C LYS A 33 20.61 -24.92 7.06
N VAL A 34 20.84 -26.15 7.48
CA VAL A 34 19.96 -26.86 8.40
C VAL A 34 20.03 -26.18 9.77
N GLY A 35 18.93 -25.53 10.15
CA GLY A 35 18.78 -24.81 11.41
C GLY A 35 18.84 -25.73 12.62
N HIS A 36 18.91 -25.14 13.82
CA HIS A 36 18.94 -25.89 15.08
C HIS A 36 17.68 -26.76 15.29
N ASN A 37 16.55 -26.39 14.68
CA ASN A 37 15.31 -27.16 14.63
C ASN A 37 15.34 -28.34 13.64
N GLY A 38 16.44 -28.54 12.89
CA GLY A 38 16.56 -29.62 11.91
C GLY A 38 15.94 -29.31 10.54
N LEU A 39 15.42 -28.10 10.32
CA LEU A 39 14.78 -27.69 9.07
C LEU A 39 15.71 -26.81 8.23
N ALA A 40 15.66 -27.00 6.92
CA ALA A 40 16.18 -26.07 5.93
C ALA A 40 15.02 -25.67 5.02
N VAL A 41 14.81 -24.38 4.82
CA VAL A 41 13.68 -23.84 4.03
C VAL A 41 14.25 -22.94 2.95
N VAL A 42 13.77 -23.13 1.73
CA VAL A 42 14.08 -22.30 0.56
C VAL A 42 12.77 -21.91 -0.11
N GLU A 43 12.75 -20.73 -0.73
CA GLU A 43 11.61 -20.24 -1.50
C GLU A 43 12.08 -19.96 -2.92
N PHE A 44 11.36 -20.48 -3.91
CA PHE A 44 11.62 -20.21 -5.32
C PHE A 44 10.50 -19.36 -5.92
N THR A 45 10.88 -18.38 -6.74
CA THR A 45 9.90 -17.55 -7.46
C THR A 45 9.70 -18.10 -8.87
N LEU A 46 8.51 -18.63 -9.17
CA LEU A 46 8.20 -19.32 -10.43
C LEU A 46 8.18 -18.41 -11.67
N THR A 47 8.21 -17.09 -11.51
CA THR A 47 8.20 -16.13 -12.63
C THR A 47 9.40 -16.28 -13.55
N LYS A 48 10.57 -16.69 -13.04
CA LYS A 48 11.76 -16.95 -13.87
C LYS A 48 11.55 -18.13 -14.84
N GLY A 49 10.98 -19.24 -14.37
CA GLY A 49 10.66 -20.41 -15.20
C GLY A 49 9.61 -20.08 -16.27
N LEU A 50 8.53 -19.41 -15.87
CA LEU A 50 7.46 -18.97 -16.77
C LEU A 50 7.97 -18.02 -17.88
N MET A 51 8.91 -17.12 -17.56
CA MET A 51 9.52 -16.21 -18.54
C MET A 51 10.44 -16.93 -19.52
N GLN A 52 11.23 -17.91 -19.07
CA GLN A 52 12.08 -18.71 -19.97
C GLN A 52 11.24 -19.52 -20.98
N LYS A 53 10.13 -20.10 -20.54
CA LYS A 53 9.17 -20.83 -21.38
C LYS A 53 8.50 -19.95 -22.43
N ALA A 54 8.04 -18.76 -22.02
CA ALA A 54 7.50 -17.77 -22.96
C ALA A 54 8.49 -17.36 -24.06
N MET A 55 9.80 -17.34 -23.75
CA MET A 55 10.85 -17.01 -24.73
C MET A 55 11.19 -18.17 -25.68
N LYS A 56 10.90 -19.44 -25.31
CA LYS A 56 11.18 -20.63 -26.14
C LYS A 56 10.03 -21.03 -27.06
N GLY A 57 8.88 -20.37 -26.98
CA GLY A 57 7.77 -20.51 -27.95
C GLY A 57 6.98 -21.83 -27.84
N GLU A 58 6.88 -22.40 -26.64
CA GLU A 58 6.30 -23.74 -26.43
C GLU A 58 4.77 -23.80 -26.55
N ALA A 59 4.26 -24.96 -26.97
CA ALA A 59 2.90 -25.13 -27.54
C ALA A 59 1.79 -25.54 -26.55
N ASP A 60 2.08 -25.89 -25.30
CA ASP A 60 1.04 -26.18 -24.29
C ASP A 60 1.18 -25.27 -23.07
N ALA A 61 0.51 -24.12 -23.14
CA ALA A 61 0.70 -23.00 -22.23
C ALA A 61 -0.30 -22.97 -21.06
N LYS A 62 -0.96 -24.08 -20.74
CA LYS A 62 -2.07 -24.11 -19.76
C LYS A 62 -1.60 -24.42 -18.34
N GLU A 63 -0.70 -25.38 -18.17
CA GLU A 63 -0.16 -25.85 -16.88
C GLU A 63 1.31 -26.23 -17.03
N PHE A 64 2.12 -25.90 -16.03
CA PHE A 64 3.54 -26.28 -15.94
C PHE A 64 3.77 -27.12 -14.69
N GLU A 65 4.58 -28.16 -14.79
CA GLU A 65 4.95 -29.02 -13.67
C GLU A 65 6.34 -28.66 -13.14
N PHE A 66 6.42 -28.48 -11.82
CA PHE A 66 7.68 -28.16 -11.15
C PHE A 66 7.91 -29.10 -9.97
N TYR A 67 9.18 -29.40 -9.70
CA TYR A 67 9.58 -30.13 -8.50
C TYR A 67 10.93 -29.60 -8.00
N VAL A 68 11.27 -29.92 -6.75
CA VAL A 68 12.53 -29.52 -6.12
C VAL A 68 13.32 -30.76 -5.76
N THR A 69 14.61 -30.78 -6.10
CA THR A 69 15.54 -31.78 -5.59
C THR A 69 16.39 -31.21 -4.47
N VAL A 70 16.73 -32.06 -3.49
CA VAL A 70 17.69 -31.77 -2.43
C VAL A 70 18.87 -32.71 -2.55
N GLU A 71 20.07 -32.14 -2.56
CA GLU A 71 21.33 -32.88 -2.51
C GLU A 71 21.96 -32.76 -1.12
N TYR A 72 22.33 -33.92 -0.56
CA TYR A 72 23.10 -34.01 0.68
C TYR A 72 24.30 -34.95 0.46
N TYR A 73 25.50 -34.34 0.39
CA TYR A 73 26.78 -34.97 0.01
C TYR A 73 26.83 -35.43 -1.46
N LYS A 74 28.00 -35.29 -2.10
CA LYS A 74 28.23 -35.59 -3.53
C LYS A 74 27.65 -36.97 -3.89
N GLY A 75 26.49 -37.00 -4.57
CA GLY A 75 25.93 -38.20 -5.22
C GLY A 75 24.63 -38.79 -4.67
N LYS A 76 23.93 -38.17 -3.69
CA LYS A 76 22.57 -38.61 -3.28
C LYS A 76 21.55 -37.48 -3.38
N THR A 77 20.60 -37.64 -4.31
CA THR A 77 19.47 -36.73 -4.57
C THR A 77 18.17 -37.31 -4.02
N HIS A 78 17.30 -36.44 -3.49
CA HIS A 78 15.91 -36.76 -3.18
C HIS A 78 15.00 -35.72 -3.82
N ASN A 79 13.86 -36.15 -4.38
CA ASN A 79 12.97 -35.30 -5.17
C ASN A 79 11.64 -35.10 -4.42
N SER A 80 11.05 -33.91 -4.55
CA SER A 80 9.67 -33.68 -4.15
C SER A 80 8.69 -34.37 -5.11
N GLU A 81 7.42 -34.46 -4.71
CA GLU A 81 6.32 -34.69 -5.64
C GLU A 81 6.21 -33.50 -6.63
N ASN A 82 5.68 -33.76 -7.83
CA ASN A 82 5.41 -32.73 -8.82
C ASN A 82 4.27 -31.81 -8.33
N VAL A 83 4.39 -30.52 -8.64
CA VAL A 83 3.37 -29.51 -8.36
C VAL A 83 2.96 -28.85 -9.67
N ASN A 84 1.68 -28.98 -10.03
CA ASN A 84 1.13 -28.42 -11.25
C ASN A 84 0.66 -26.99 -11.01
N VAL A 85 1.13 -26.06 -11.84
CA VAL A 85 0.87 -24.64 -11.70
C VAL A 85 0.20 -24.11 -12.97
N HIS A 86 -1.02 -23.60 -12.83
CA HIS A 86 -1.75 -22.98 -13.94
C HIS A 86 -1.04 -21.70 -14.42
N ASN A 87 -0.92 -21.53 -15.74
CA ASN A 87 -0.33 -20.34 -16.32
C ASN A 87 -1.30 -19.15 -16.28
N PRO A 88 -1.02 -18.08 -15.50
CA PRO A 88 -1.90 -16.92 -15.39
C PRO A 88 -1.91 -16.03 -16.64
N LEU A 89 -1.00 -16.25 -17.59
CA LEU A 89 -0.91 -15.50 -18.86
C LEU A 89 -1.67 -16.17 -20.02
N TYR A 90 -2.24 -17.35 -19.80
CA TYR A 90 -3.03 -18.05 -20.82
C TYR A 90 -4.35 -17.30 -21.08
N LYS A 91 -4.55 -16.85 -22.33
CA LYS A 91 -5.85 -16.38 -22.83
C LYS A 91 -6.40 -17.40 -23.80
N ALA A 92 -7.59 -17.95 -23.50
CA ALA A 92 -8.31 -18.79 -24.44
C ALA A 92 -8.68 -17.97 -25.69
N LEU A 93 -8.41 -18.50 -26.88
CA LEU A 93 -8.83 -17.87 -28.14
C LEU A 93 -10.36 -17.96 -28.29
N GLU A 94 -11.01 -16.81 -28.51
CA GLU A 94 -12.43 -16.77 -28.90
C GLU A 94 -12.60 -17.35 -30.31
N LYS A 95 -13.54 -18.30 -30.46
CA LYS A 95 -13.94 -18.83 -31.77
C LYS A 95 -14.66 -17.74 -32.57
N LYS A 96 -14.07 -17.24 -33.66
CA LYS A 96 -14.78 -16.43 -34.65
C LYS A 96 -15.90 -17.27 -35.30
N LYS A 97 -17.10 -16.68 -35.45
CA LYS A 97 -18.16 -17.22 -36.31
C LYS A 97 -17.72 -17.09 -37.78
N PHE A 98 -17.66 -18.21 -38.50
CA PHE A 98 -17.31 -18.23 -39.92
C PHE A 98 -18.54 -17.91 -40.80
N HIS A 99 -18.32 -17.17 -41.88
CA HIS A 99 -19.33 -16.95 -42.92
C HIS A 99 -19.49 -18.21 -43.79
N PRO A 100 -20.71 -18.59 -44.20
CA PRO A 100 -20.93 -19.75 -45.07
C PRO A 100 -20.33 -19.52 -46.47
N LYS A 101 -19.75 -20.57 -47.04
CA LYS A 101 -19.17 -20.56 -48.40
C LYS A 101 -20.29 -20.47 -49.45
N ALA A 102 -20.03 -19.79 -50.56
CA ALA A 102 -21.02 -19.59 -51.63
C ALA A 102 -21.33 -20.90 -52.39
N GLN A 103 -22.62 -21.17 -52.58
CA GLN A 103 -23.19 -22.38 -53.18
C GLN A 103 -22.81 -22.50 -54.66
N GLY A 104 -22.34 -23.68 -55.09
CA GLY A 104 -21.90 -23.98 -56.45
C GLY A 104 -20.42 -23.69 -56.75
N SER A 105 -19.64 -23.22 -55.77
CA SER A 105 -18.21 -22.93 -55.96
C SER A 105 -17.31 -24.16 -55.74
N PRO A 106 -16.12 -24.24 -56.37
CA PRO A 106 -15.13 -25.29 -56.08
C PRO A 106 -14.68 -25.35 -54.61
N ALA A 107 -15.01 -24.33 -53.81
CA ALA A 107 -14.70 -24.24 -52.38
C ALA A 107 -15.74 -24.90 -51.48
N GLU A 108 -16.95 -25.16 -51.97
CA GLU A 108 -18.05 -25.83 -51.24
C GLU A 108 -17.79 -27.32 -51.07
N GLN A 109 -17.21 -28.00 -52.06
CA GLN A 109 -16.94 -29.43 -52.04
C GLN A 109 -15.61 -29.81 -51.34
N LYS A 110 -14.87 -28.84 -50.79
CA LYS A 110 -13.61 -29.11 -50.05
C LYS A 110 -13.88 -29.19 -48.54
N PRO A 111 -13.39 -30.24 -47.83
CA PRO A 111 -13.45 -30.30 -46.38
C PRO A 111 -12.71 -29.10 -45.77
N LEU A 112 -13.03 -28.77 -44.51
CA LEU A 112 -12.34 -27.73 -43.74
C LEU A 112 -10.83 -27.97 -43.82
N SER A 113 -10.06 -26.92 -44.14
CA SER A 113 -8.61 -27.07 -44.14
C SER A 113 -8.14 -27.30 -42.70
N LYS A 114 -7.05 -28.06 -42.50
CA LYS A 114 -6.43 -28.25 -41.17
C LYS A 114 -6.07 -26.93 -40.46
N ARG A 115 -6.02 -25.82 -41.21
CA ARG A 115 -5.78 -24.45 -40.76
C ARG A 115 -7.03 -23.81 -40.15
N GLU A 116 -8.20 -24.10 -40.70
CA GLU A 116 -9.51 -23.65 -40.21
C GLU A 116 -9.98 -24.47 -38.99
N GLU A 117 -9.56 -25.74 -38.88
CA GLU A 117 -9.83 -26.57 -37.69
C GLU A 117 -9.02 -26.15 -36.44
N LYS A 118 -7.88 -25.48 -36.60
CA LYS A 118 -6.93 -25.16 -35.51
C LYS A 118 -6.83 -23.68 -35.10
N ASN A 119 -7.54 -22.73 -35.74
CA ASN A 119 -7.57 -21.31 -35.35
C ASN A 119 -6.18 -20.63 -35.15
N ILE A 120 -5.25 -20.80 -36.10
CA ILE A 120 -3.89 -20.23 -36.01
C ILE A 120 -3.77 -18.91 -36.80
N LEU A 121 -3.26 -17.85 -36.15
CA LEU A 121 -2.95 -16.54 -36.75
C LEU A 121 -1.73 -16.65 -37.69
N ILE A 122 -1.74 -15.98 -38.84
CA ILE A 122 -0.61 -15.90 -39.76
C ILE A 122 0.21 -14.64 -39.46
N HIS A 123 1.48 -14.79 -39.10
CA HIS A 123 2.53 -13.90 -39.62
C HIS A 123 3.23 -14.67 -40.74
N GLN A 124 3.26 -14.10 -41.95
CA GLN A 124 3.94 -14.71 -43.09
C GLN A 124 5.45 -14.56 -42.92
N ALA A 125 6.17 -15.69 -42.92
CA ALA A 125 7.55 -15.78 -43.39
C ALA A 125 7.83 -17.21 -43.86
N ASN A 126 7.88 -17.36 -45.19
CA ASN A 126 8.62 -18.32 -46.01
C ASN A 126 8.83 -19.77 -45.49
N GLY A 127 8.01 -20.67 -46.06
CA GLY A 127 8.27 -22.06 -46.47
C GLY A 127 9.39 -22.87 -45.81
N TYR A 128 9.03 -23.98 -45.17
CA TYR A 128 9.33 -25.38 -45.54
C TYR A 128 8.57 -26.33 -44.59
N LEU A 129 8.25 -27.54 -45.07
CA LEU A 129 7.36 -28.56 -44.47
C LEU A 129 8.18 -29.73 -43.88
N HIS A 130 7.49 -30.67 -43.19
CA HIS A 130 7.85 -32.04 -42.74
C HIS A 130 8.15 -32.22 -41.23
N ASP A 131 7.70 -33.26 -40.50
CA ASP A 131 6.71 -34.34 -40.68
C ASP A 131 6.39 -34.92 -39.26
N TRP A 132 5.27 -35.60 -39.06
CA TRP A 132 4.89 -36.24 -37.76
C TRP A 132 4.98 -37.77 -37.82
N ALA A 133 5.13 -38.42 -36.65
CA ALA A 133 4.69 -39.80 -36.42
C ALA A 133 4.09 -40.00 -35.00
N GLU A 134 2.98 -40.74 -34.91
CA GLU A 134 2.19 -41.06 -33.70
C GLU A 134 2.43 -42.50 -33.20
N VAL A 135 2.26 -42.77 -31.88
CA VAL A 135 1.79 -44.08 -31.39
C VAL A 135 0.89 -43.94 -30.13
N LYS A 136 -0.15 -44.79 -30.05
CA LYS A 136 -1.31 -44.86 -29.14
C LYS A 136 -1.09 -45.73 -27.87
N GLY A 137 -1.86 -45.47 -26.80
CA GLY A 137 -2.12 -46.39 -25.69
C GLY A 137 -3.43 -46.07 -24.93
N LYS A 138 -4.30 -47.08 -24.74
CA LYS A 138 -5.70 -46.99 -24.25
C LYS A 138 -5.85 -47.08 -22.71
N ALA A 139 -6.94 -46.50 -22.20
CA ALA A 139 -7.39 -46.48 -20.80
C ALA A 139 -8.33 -47.64 -20.42
N GLN A 140 -8.46 -47.96 -19.12
CA GLN A 140 -9.73 -48.40 -18.47
C GLN A 140 -9.81 -48.00 -16.98
N LYS A 141 -11.05 -48.04 -16.48
CA LYS A 141 -11.72 -47.19 -15.48
C LYS A 141 -12.20 -48.05 -14.31
N ASP A 142 -12.18 -47.49 -13.08
CA ASP A 142 -13.22 -47.60 -12.01
C ASP A 142 -12.64 -47.67 -10.57
N LYS A 143 -12.84 -46.58 -9.82
CA LYS A 143 -13.11 -46.55 -8.36
C LYS A 143 -13.69 -45.17 -7.96
N GLU A 144 -14.60 -45.16 -6.99
CA GLU A 144 -15.44 -44.02 -6.58
C GLU A 144 -14.73 -42.93 -5.72
N ILE A 145 -15.50 -41.84 -5.54
CA ILE A 145 -15.20 -40.44 -5.18
C ILE A 145 -14.59 -40.21 -3.78
N THR A 146 -13.69 -39.20 -3.67
CA THR A 146 -13.43 -38.48 -2.41
C THR A 146 -13.62 -36.96 -2.57
N VAL A 147 -14.33 -36.37 -1.60
CA VAL A 147 -14.65 -34.94 -1.49
C VAL A 147 -13.48 -34.13 -0.89
N ASN A 148 -13.15 -33.03 -1.59
CA ASN A 148 -12.62 -31.71 -1.17
C ASN A 148 -11.28 -31.55 -0.43
N ARG A 149 -10.38 -30.69 -0.97
CA ARG A 149 -9.55 -29.74 -0.18
C ARG A 149 -8.89 -28.66 -1.06
N ASN A 150 -9.26 -27.41 -0.78
CA ASN A 150 -8.51 -26.15 -0.85
C ASN A 150 -7.24 -26.09 -1.72
N HIS A 151 -7.26 -25.22 -2.73
CA HIS A 151 -6.06 -24.67 -3.37
C HIS A 151 -5.30 -23.76 -2.40
N GLY A 152 -4.47 -24.36 -1.56
CA GLY A 152 -3.44 -23.68 -0.78
C GLY A 152 -2.06 -24.00 -1.35
N ARG A 153 -1.10 -23.10 -1.11
CA ARG A 153 0.35 -23.33 -1.20
C ARG A 153 0.71 -24.81 -0.95
N SER A 154 1.30 -25.48 -1.93
CA SER A 154 1.87 -26.82 -1.70
C SER A 154 3.19 -26.70 -0.93
N THR A 155 3.20 -27.08 0.34
CA THR A 155 4.43 -27.35 1.10
C THR A 155 4.76 -28.84 1.00
N VAL A 156 5.87 -29.21 0.35
CA VAL A 156 6.36 -30.59 0.38
C VAL A 156 7.25 -30.75 1.61
N GLY A 157 6.80 -31.53 2.59
CA GLY A 157 7.49 -31.73 3.86
C GLY A 157 8.21 -33.07 3.92
N VAL A 158 9.55 -33.03 4.05
CA VAL A 158 10.32 -34.19 4.51
C VAL A 158 10.11 -34.32 6.03
N LYS A 159 9.54 -35.44 6.47
CA LYS A 159 9.08 -35.67 7.86
C LYS A 159 10.17 -35.41 8.91
N SER A 160 9.89 -34.52 9.86
CA SER A 160 10.44 -34.59 11.23
C SER A 160 9.48 -34.01 12.28
N GLN A 161 9.53 -34.56 13.49
CA GLN A 161 8.53 -34.56 14.58
C GLN A 161 8.19 -33.18 15.21
N PRO A 162 7.02 -33.06 15.89
CA PRO A 162 6.46 -31.75 16.29
C PRO A 162 7.09 -31.19 17.57
N MET A 163 7.45 -29.90 17.55
CA MET A 163 7.77 -29.11 18.76
C MET A 163 6.56 -28.29 19.23
N ARG A 164 6.48 -28.16 20.56
CA ARG A 164 5.34 -27.73 21.38
C ARG A 164 4.86 -26.28 21.15
N LYS A 165 3.55 -26.06 21.33
CA LYS A 165 2.85 -24.77 21.37
C LYS A 165 3.32 -23.90 22.56
N GLN A 166 3.49 -22.60 22.34
CA GLN A 166 3.51 -21.58 23.40
C GLN A 166 2.38 -20.57 23.16
N ASP A 167 1.51 -20.42 24.16
CA ASP A 167 0.35 -19.52 24.18
C ASP A 167 0.76 -18.06 24.51
N GLY A 168 0.01 -17.09 23.98
CA GLY A 168 -0.36 -15.88 24.74
C GLY A 168 0.53 -14.63 24.71
N LYS A 169 1.44 -14.41 23.75
CA LYS A 169 2.19 -13.13 23.65
C LYS A 169 1.59 -12.16 22.62
N CYS A 170 1.50 -10.89 23.01
CA CYS A 170 0.99 -9.79 22.20
C CYS A 170 1.77 -9.63 20.90
N LEU A 171 1.06 -9.53 19.76
CA LEU A 171 1.69 -9.38 18.43
C LEU A 171 2.67 -8.19 18.37
N CYS A 172 2.44 -7.13 19.14
CA CYS A 172 3.34 -5.97 19.19
C CYS A 172 4.62 -6.19 20.02
N GLN A 173 4.64 -7.17 20.94
CA GLN A 173 5.85 -7.50 21.73
C GLN A 173 6.94 -8.14 20.89
N GLN A 174 6.58 -8.83 19.79
CA GLN A 174 7.58 -9.40 18.89
C GLN A 174 8.28 -8.33 18.01
N TYR A 175 7.77 -7.09 18.03
CA TYR A 175 8.34 -5.93 17.34
C TYR A 175 8.95 -4.95 18.34
N ASP A 176 9.59 -5.48 19.38
CA ASP A 176 10.38 -4.70 20.33
C ASP A 176 11.67 -4.22 19.65
N LEU A 177 11.83 -2.90 19.55
CA LEU A 177 12.95 -2.21 18.91
C LEU A 177 13.46 -1.12 19.85
N VAL A 178 14.74 -0.79 19.73
CA VAL A 178 15.29 0.43 20.37
C VAL A 178 14.48 1.64 19.93
N TRP A 179 14.29 2.59 20.85
CA TRP A 179 13.43 3.76 20.64
C TRP A 179 11.96 3.45 20.40
N GLY A 180 11.52 2.21 20.62
CA GLY A 180 10.16 1.78 20.34
C GLY A 180 9.08 2.58 21.06
N ASP A 181 9.38 3.18 22.22
CA ASP A 181 8.43 4.02 22.99
C ASP A 181 8.09 5.35 22.29
N LYS A 182 8.91 5.79 21.34
CA LYS A 182 8.72 7.05 20.60
C LYS A 182 7.80 6.90 19.39
N VAL A 183 7.41 5.67 19.03
CA VAL A 183 6.73 5.36 17.77
C VAL A 183 5.61 4.35 17.94
N SER A 184 4.69 4.31 16.97
CA SER A 184 3.56 3.39 16.97
C SER A 184 4.00 1.93 16.73
N CYS A 185 3.13 0.97 17.05
CA CYS A 185 3.39 -0.44 16.73
C CYS A 185 3.47 -0.68 15.20
N GLU A 186 2.67 0.04 14.40
CA GLU A 186 2.73 -0.03 12.93
C GLU A 186 4.04 0.51 12.37
N PHE A 187 4.55 1.60 12.95
CA PHE A 187 5.88 2.09 12.62
C PHE A 187 6.95 1.02 12.85
N ARG A 188 6.97 0.38 14.02
CA ARG A 188 7.94 -0.70 14.34
C ARG A 188 7.81 -1.90 13.39
N LYS A 189 6.59 -2.32 13.06
CA LYS A 189 6.33 -3.38 12.06
C LYS A 189 6.92 -3.03 10.71
N LYS A 190 6.68 -1.80 10.25
CA LYS A 190 7.15 -1.32 8.94
C LYS A 190 8.67 -1.23 8.90
N VAL A 191 9.32 -0.75 9.96
CA VAL A 191 10.80 -0.73 10.05
C VAL A 191 11.41 -2.13 9.97
N ILE A 192 10.80 -3.12 10.63
CA ILE A 192 11.24 -4.52 10.51
C ILE A 192 11.04 -5.05 9.09
N GLN A 193 9.94 -4.69 8.43
CA GLN A 193 9.71 -5.07 7.04
C GLN A 193 10.74 -4.42 6.09
N ILE A 194 11.03 -3.13 6.27
CA ILE A 194 12.03 -2.40 5.48
C ILE A 194 13.41 -3.04 5.67
N SER A 195 13.78 -3.35 6.92
CA SER A 195 15.04 -4.04 7.24
C SER A 195 15.19 -5.35 6.45
N LYS A 196 14.11 -6.13 6.30
CA LYS A 196 14.11 -7.35 5.47
C LYS A 196 14.26 -7.02 3.99
N ASN A 197 13.46 -6.08 3.48
CA ASN A 197 13.41 -5.74 2.06
C ASN A 197 14.74 -5.20 1.53
N ILE A 198 15.49 -4.47 2.35
CA ILE A 198 16.80 -3.90 1.97
C ILE A 198 17.97 -4.80 2.39
N GLY A 199 17.70 -6.00 2.93
CA GLY A 199 18.72 -7.02 3.20
C GLY A 199 19.58 -6.80 4.44
N LEU A 200 19.10 -6.07 5.46
CA LEU A 200 19.85 -5.89 6.71
C LEU A 200 19.81 -7.15 7.60
N PRO A 201 20.69 -7.27 8.61
CA PRO A 201 20.66 -8.39 9.55
C PRO A 201 19.33 -8.53 10.29
N GLN A 202 18.81 -9.76 10.35
CA GLN A 202 17.50 -10.05 10.94
C GLN A 202 17.57 -10.66 12.34
N GLN A 203 18.73 -11.18 12.74
CA GLN A 203 18.91 -11.77 14.06
C GLN A 203 18.62 -10.71 15.13
N ASN A 204 17.72 -11.02 16.07
CA ASN A 204 17.32 -10.11 17.15
C ASN A 204 16.86 -8.72 16.69
N ASN A 205 16.31 -8.60 15.47
CA ASN A 205 15.92 -7.33 14.86
C ASN A 205 17.09 -6.31 14.71
N GLU A 206 18.34 -6.77 14.64
CA GLU A 206 19.54 -5.93 14.59
C GLU A 206 19.47 -4.84 13.51
N GLY A 207 19.19 -5.20 12.26
CA GLY A 207 19.08 -4.25 11.16
C GLY A 207 17.93 -3.25 11.33
N ALA A 208 16.83 -3.67 11.95
CA ALA A 208 15.74 -2.76 12.28
C ALA A 208 16.14 -1.78 13.39
N ASN A 209 16.92 -2.22 14.38
CA ASN A 209 17.48 -1.34 15.41
C ASN A 209 18.48 -0.33 14.83
N TRP A 210 19.23 -0.69 13.78
CA TRP A 210 20.07 0.27 13.06
C TRP A 210 19.25 1.38 12.41
N LEU A 211 18.16 1.03 11.71
CA LEU A 211 17.22 2.01 11.12
C LEU A 211 16.62 2.92 12.19
N MET A 212 16.18 2.36 13.32
CA MET A 212 15.65 3.14 14.45
C MET A 212 16.69 4.11 15.03
N THR A 213 17.95 3.66 15.15
CA THR A 213 19.06 4.48 15.68
C THR A 213 19.36 5.66 14.78
N ILE A 214 19.40 5.44 13.46
CA ILE A 214 19.64 6.51 12.48
C ILE A 214 18.48 7.50 12.49
N MET A 215 17.23 7.02 12.42
CA MET A 215 16.08 7.91 12.44
C MET A 215 15.99 8.69 13.75
N ALA A 216 16.35 8.10 14.89
CA ALA A 216 16.44 8.81 16.15
C ALA A 216 17.44 9.97 16.04
N LEU A 217 18.66 9.71 15.56
CA LEU A 217 19.68 10.76 15.44
C LEU A 217 19.23 11.88 14.48
N GLU A 218 18.84 11.53 13.26
CA GLU A 218 18.44 12.48 12.21
C GLU A 218 17.20 13.31 12.57
N SER A 219 16.29 12.75 13.36
CA SER A 219 15.08 13.45 13.80
C SER A 219 15.20 14.09 15.18
N ALA A 220 16.42 14.29 15.69
CA ALA A 220 16.67 14.84 17.03
C ALA A 220 15.87 14.10 18.14
N TYR A 221 15.83 12.77 18.04
CA TYR A 221 15.17 11.81 18.92
C TYR A 221 13.62 11.91 18.93
N THR A 222 13.02 12.65 17.99
CA THR A 222 11.57 12.91 17.98
C THR A 222 10.78 11.94 17.10
N PHE A 223 11.41 11.30 16.11
CA PHE A 223 10.74 10.55 15.04
C PHE A 223 9.67 11.36 14.29
N SER A 224 9.81 12.69 14.30
CA SER A 224 8.87 13.58 13.61
C SER A 224 9.17 13.62 12.10
N PRO A 225 8.16 13.41 11.23
CA PRO A 225 8.32 13.54 9.78
C PRO A 225 8.55 14.99 9.34
N LYS A 226 8.43 15.95 10.27
CA LYS A 226 8.64 17.38 10.05
C LYS A 226 9.95 17.91 10.65
N CYS A 227 10.75 17.05 11.29
CA CYS A 227 12.03 17.46 11.85
C CYS A 227 12.95 18.01 10.75
N GLY A 228 13.76 19.02 11.05
CA GLY A 228 14.75 19.58 10.13
C GLY A 228 14.59 21.07 9.88
N THR A 229 15.39 21.58 8.95
CA THR A 229 15.46 23.02 8.63
C THR A 229 14.44 23.46 7.58
N PHE A 230 13.91 22.53 6.79
CA PHE A 230 12.89 22.83 5.77
C PHE A 230 11.58 23.29 6.41
N GLY A 231 11.11 22.61 7.47
CA GLY A 231 9.84 22.97 8.13
C GLY A 231 9.85 24.33 8.84
N LYS A 232 11.03 24.84 9.22
CA LYS A 232 11.17 26.15 9.87
C LYS A 232 10.95 27.29 8.88
N ASN A 233 11.49 27.15 7.67
CA ASN A 233 11.36 28.11 6.58
C ASN A 233 11.27 27.32 5.25
N PRO A 234 10.09 26.87 4.81
CA PRO A 234 9.97 26.03 3.61
C PRO A 234 10.46 26.74 2.35
N ASP A 235 11.41 26.12 1.65
CA ASP A 235 11.97 26.64 0.40
C ASP A 235 12.55 25.49 -0.43
N GLU A 236 11.84 25.16 -1.51
CA GLU A 236 12.25 24.08 -2.41
C GLU A 236 13.47 24.43 -3.26
N SER A 237 13.82 25.71 -3.37
CA SER A 237 14.99 26.14 -4.14
C SER A 237 16.29 25.84 -3.41
N SER A 238 16.36 26.11 -2.10
CA SER A 238 17.56 25.92 -1.28
C SER A 238 18.02 24.46 -1.20
N LYS A 239 19.32 24.24 -1.42
CA LYS A 239 19.98 22.94 -1.26
C LYS A 239 20.35 22.60 0.18
N TYR A 240 20.33 23.58 1.08
CA TYR A 240 20.78 23.47 2.48
C TYR A 240 19.64 23.18 3.47
N LYS A 241 18.46 22.82 2.97
CA LYS A 241 17.29 22.51 3.80
C LYS A 241 16.96 21.02 3.79
N TYR A 242 16.65 20.50 4.97
CA TYR A 242 16.46 19.07 5.21
C TYR A 242 15.13 18.81 5.92
N ILE A 243 14.53 17.63 5.68
CA ILE A 243 13.22 17.28 6.26
C ILE A 243 13.11 15.79 6.63
N GLY A 244 12.44 15.52 7.75
CA GLY A 244 11.90 14.22 8.08
C GLY A 244 12.84 13.28 8.81
N LEU A 245 12.42 12.01 8.82
CA LEU A 245 12.98 10.91 9.60
C LEU A 245 14.46 10.64 9.34
N ILE A 246 14.94 10.92 8.13
CA ILE A 246 16.36 10.79 7.74
C ILE A 246 16.92 12.09 7.15
N GLN A 247 16.33 13.24 7.48
CA GLN A 247 16.78 14.56 6.99
C GLN A 247 16.96 14.62 5.46
N PHE A 248 15.93 14.25 4.69
CA PHE A 248 15.96 14.29 3.22
C PHE A 248 16.40 15.68 2.71
N SER A 249 17.54 15.71 2.01
CA SER A 249 17.98 16.86 1.24
C SER A 249 17.12 17.03 -0.03
N LYS A 250 17.31 18.15 -0.75
CA LYS A 250 16.67 18.34 -2.06
C LYS A 250 17.02 17.22 -3.05
N ALA A 251 18.29 16.80 -3.06
CA ALA A 251 18.78 15.75 -3.95
C ALA A 251 18.17 14.39 -3.58
N ALA A 252 18.22 14.01 -2.30
CA ALA A 252 17.64 12.75 -1.82
C ALA A 252 16.13 12.66 -2.11
N ALA A 253 15.38 13.74 -1.85
CA ALA A 253 13.96 13.79 -2.19
C ALA A 253 13.71 13.63 -3.70
N THR A 254 14.57 14.20 -4.54
CA THR A 254 14.46 14.07 -6.00
C THR A 254 14.77 12.64 -6.47
N GLU A 255 15.81 12.01 -5.91
CA GLU A 255 16.22 10.63 -6.23
C GLU A 255 15.12 9.61 -5.92
N VAL A 256 14.39 9.80 -4.81
CA VAL A 256 13.21 8.98 -4.46
C VAL A 256 11.90 9.48 -5.07
N ARG A 257 11.98 10.37 -6.07
CA ARG A 257 10.88 10.90 -6.90
C ARG A 257 9.78 11.61 -6.11
N THR A 258 10.17 12.50 -5.21
CA THR A 258 9.27 13.32 -4.40
C THR A 258 9.83 14.74 -4.18
N THR A 259 9.12 15.56 -3.39
CA THR A 259 9.54 16.89 -2.95
C THR A 259 9.60 16.94 -1.42
N ARG A 260 10.35 17.88 -0.85
CA ARG A 260 10.40 18.06 0.60
C ARG A 260 9.08 18.56 1.16
N THR A 261 8.33 19.34 0.37
CA THR A 261 6.97 19.78 0.65
C THR A 261 6.02 18.59 0.76
N HIS A 262 6.11 17.63 -0.16
CA HIS A 262 5.32 16.41 -0.06
C HIS A 262 5.75 15.58 1.16
N LEU A 263 7.05 15.35 1.37
CA LEU A 263 7.55 14.63 2.54
C LEU A 263 7.08 15.25 3.86
N MET A 264 7.03 16.58 3.96
CA MET A 264 6.53 17.32 5.13
C MET A 264 5.03 17.14 5.38
N SER A 265 4.25 16.84 4.32
CA SER A 265 2.81 16.59 4.41
C SER A 265 2.45 15.18 4.91
N LEU A 266 3.42 14.26 4.91
CA LEU A 266 3.22 12.85 5.27
C LEU A 266 3.27 12.60 6.77
N THR A 267 2.64 11.51 7.21
CA THR A 267 2.87 10.93 8.54
C THR A 267 4.25 10.27 8.63
N ALA A 268 4.71 9.93 9.84
CA ALA A 268 5.96 9.21 10.04
C ALA A 268 5.91 7.85 9.32
N GLU A 269 4.80 7.13 9.43
CA GLU A 269 4.59 5.83 8.80
C GLU A 269 4.57 5.90 7.27
N GLN A 270 3.99 6.95 6.68
CA GLN A 270 4.02 7.17 5.23
C GLN A 270 5.42 7.56 4.76
N GLN A 271 6.13 8.38 5.53
CA GLN A 271 7.48 8.80 5.17
C GLN A 271 8.47 7.62 5.16
N LEU A 272 8.21 6.55 5.93
CA LEU A 272 8.99 5.30 5.87
C LEU A 272 9.03 4.65 4.47
N ASP A 273 8.03 4.84 3.62
CA ASP A 273 8.09 4.34 2.23
C ASP A 273 9.20 5.04 1.42
N TYR A 274 9.47 6.30 1.73
CA TYR A 274 10.55 7.06 1.10
C TYR A 274 11.90 6.75 1.74
N VAL A 275 11.92 6.43 3.05
CA VAL A 275 13.12 5.92 3.72
C VAL A 275 13.56 4.60 3.09
N GLU A 276 12.63 3.68 2.84
CA GLU A 276 12.93 2.42 2.14
C GLU A 276 13.48 2.68 0.73
N LYS A 277 12.80 3.53 -0.06
CA LYS A 277 13.25 3.89 -1.41
C LYS A 277 14.65 4.48 -1.42
N HIS A 278 15.01 5.29 -0.42
CA HIS A 278 16.35 5.88 -0.29
C HIS A 278 17.41 4.79 -0.17
N PHE A 279 17.22 3.83 0.75
CA PHE A 279 18.18 2.75 0.94
C PHE A 279 18.19 1.72 -0.19
N GLN A 280 17.14 1.67 -1.03
CA GLN A 280 17.09 0.86 -2.25
C GLN A 280 17.75 1.50 -3.47
N LEU A 281 18.25 2.74 -3.35
CA LEU A 281 18.96 3.40 -4.45
C LEU A 281 20.16 2.56 -4.90
N LYS A 282 20.36 2.49 -6.23
CA LYS A 282 21.38 1.61 -6.84
C LYS A 282 22.78 1.84 -6.29
N GLN A 283 23.11 3.08 -5.92
CA GLN A 283 24.40 3.46 -5.37
C GLN A 283 24.71 2.82 -4.00
N PHE A 284 23.71 2.33 -3.28
CA PHE A 284 23.87 1.68 -1.98
C PHE A 284 23.84 0.15 -2.05
N LYS A 285 23.58 -0.41 -3.23
CA LYS A 285 23.47 -1.87 -3.42
C LYS A 285 24.75 -2.57 -2.97
N GLY A 286 24.64 -3.43 -1.97
CA GLY A 286 25.76 -4.21 -1.42
C GLY A 286 26.70 -3.44 -0.48
N LEU A 287 26.38 -2.19 -0.12
CA LEU A 287 27.20 -1.37 0.79
C LEU A 287 26.62 -1.28 2.21
N LEU A 288 25.32 -1.53 2.41
CA LEU A 288 24.60 -1.32 3.67
C LEU A 288 24.80 -2.48 4.68
N ASN A 289 26.07 -2.84 4.92
CA ASN A 289 26.43 -4.08 5.59
C ASN A 289 26.76 -3.90 7.09
N ASN A 290 26.81 -2.66 7.59
CA ASN A 290 26.95 -2.34 9.00
C ASN A 290 26.18 -1.04 9.37
N ARG A 291 25.95 -0.79 10.66
CA ARG A 291 25.20 0.40 11.15
C ARG A 291 25.80 1.72 10.67
N THR A 292 27.13 1.84 10.66
CA THR A 292 27.85 3.04 10.23
C THR A 292 27.66 3.29 8.74
N ALA A 293 27.73 2.26 7.89
CA ALA A 293 27.47 2.35 6.45
C ALA A 293 26.05 2.87 6.18
N LEU A 294 25.06 2.34 6.92
CA LEU A 294 23.68 2.76 6.80
C LEU A 294 23.51 4.25 7.16
N TYR A 295 24.17 4.74 8.21
CA TYR A 295 24.19 6.16 8.57
C TYR A 295 24.89 7.02 7.51
N LEU A 296 26.10 6.64 7.10
CA LEU A 296 26.87 7.37 6.10
C LEU A 296 26.10 7.48 4.77
N SER A 297 25.28 6.49 4.41
CA SER A 297 24.44 6.58 3.20
C SER A 297 23.38 7.69 3.23
N VAL A 298 23.05 8.23 4.40
CA VAL A 298 22.09 9.35 4.55
C VAL A 298 22.79 10.69 4.34
N ASN A 299 23.89 10.95 5.05
CA ASN A 299 24.54 12.27 5.09
C ASN A 299 25.85 12.36 4.31
N TYR A 300 26.55 11.24 4.11
CA TYR A 300 27.88 11.16 3.50
C TYR A 300 27.96 10.00 2.50
N PRO A 301 27.09 9.96 1.46
CA PRO A 301 26.92 8.78 0.61
C PRO A 301 28.21 8.28 -0.04
N ASN A 302 29.15 9.17 -0.36
CA ASN A 302 30.47 8.82 -0.91
C ASN A 302 31.38 8.09 0.09
N ALA A 303 31.22 8.34 1.39
CA ALA A 303 31.98 7.68 2.45
C ALA A 303 31.44 6.28 2.79
N THR A 304 30.20 5.95 2.38
CA THR A 304 29.53 4.66 2.68
C THR A 304 30.40 3.45 2.38
N LYS A 305 31.12 3.45 1.25
CA LYS A 305 31.99 2.33 0.83
C LYS A 305 33.22 2.11 1.74
N TYR A 306 33.56 3.09 2.57
CA TYR A 306 34.68 3.04 3.51
C TYR A 306 34.24 2.77 4.95
N ALA A 307 32.97 2.44 5.20
CA ALA A 307 32.41 2.26 6.54
C ALA A 307 33.04 1.12 7.38
N TYR A 308 33.97 0.34 6.83
CA TYR A 308 34.76 -0.66 7.54
C TYR A 308 36.17 -0.21 7.89
N ASP A 309 36.67 0.83 7.21
CA ASP A 309 37.97 1.42 7.51
C ASP A 309 37.78 2.44 8.62
N LYS A 310 38.05 1.99 9.86
CA LYS A 310 37.94 2.82 11.06
C LYS A 310 38.68 4.15 10.94
N ASN A 311 39.83 4.15 10.26
CA ASN A 311 40.71 5.31 10.13
C ASN A 311 40.42 6.15 8.87
N TYR A 312 39.37 5.80 8.12
CA TYR A 312 38.92 6.63 7.01
C TYR A 312 38.37 7.95 7.54
N VAL A 313 38.87 9.05 6.96
CA VAL A 313 38.44 10.41 7.27
C VAL A 313 37.17 10.72 6.47
N VAL A 314 36.04 10.87 7.16
CA VAL A 314 34.76 11.21 6.52
C VAL A 314 34.76 12.69 6.11
N TYR A 315 35.31 13.56 6.96
CA TYR A 315 35.64 14.95 6.66
C TYR A 315 36.65 15.50 7.67
N ASP A 316 37.27 16.64 7.34
CA ASP A 316 38.17 17.39 8.22
C ASP A 316 37.60 18.77 8.59
N HIS A 317 38.33 19.51 9.42
CA HIS A 317 37.98 20.85 9.90
C HIS A 317 37.71 21.90 8.80
N ASN A 318 38.07 21.64 7.54
CA ASN A 318 37.77 22.56 6.42
C ASN A 318 36.32 22.42 5.93
N LYS A 319 35.51 21.53 6.52
CA LYS A 319 34.09 21.37 6.24
C LYS A 319 33.26 21.86 7.41
N ASP A 320 32.21 22.65 7.14
CA ASP A 320 31.23 23.10 8.14
C ASP A 320 30.68 21.93 8.99
N ALA A 321 30.52 20.76 8.37
CA ALA A 321 30.08 19.53 9.04
C ALA A 321 30.91 19.14 10.27
N TYR A 322 32.19 19.52 10.34
CA TYR A 322 33.06 19.24 11.47
C TYR A 322 32.63 19.99 12.74
N ASP A 323 32.30 21.27 12.63
CA ASP A 323 31.83 22.07 13.77
C ASP A 323 30.32 21.94 14.01
N ASP A 324 29.53 21.69 12.96
CA ASP A 324 28.08 21.52 13.06
C ASP A 324 27.67 20.20 13.74
N ASN A 325 28.54 19.18 13.71
CA ASN A 325 28.27 17.86 14.28
C ASN A 325 29.27 17.47 15.37
N PRO A 326 29.32 18.22 16.49
CA PRO A 326 30.33 18.02 17.53
C PRO A 326 30.28 16.63 18.19
N MET A 327 29.16 15.90 18.04
CA MET A 327 29.05 14.53 18.58
C MET A 327 30.02 13.52 17.96
N PHE A 328 30.56 13.83 16.78
CA PHE A 328 31.58 13.00 16.11
C PHE A 328 33.01 13.43 16.41
N LYS A 329 33.21 14.41 17.31
CA LYS A 329 34.52 14.80 17.84
C LYS A 329 34.82 13.99 19.09
N ARG A 330 35.68 12.98 19.01
CA ARG A 330 35.99 12.08 20.13
C ARG A 330 37.44 12.14 20.57
N GLU A 331 38.30 12.83 19.84
CA GLU A 331 39.70 12.97 20.20
C GLU A 331 39.86 13.99 21.34
N GLY A 332 40.77 13.71 22.29
CA GLY A 332 40.88 14.48 23.54
C GLY A 332 41.27 15.96 23.36
N HIS A 333 41.81 16.34 22.21
CA HIS A 333 42.18 17.72 21.89
C HIS A 333 41.00 18.56 21.35
N GLU A 334 39.89 17.91 20.99
CA GLU A 334 38.72 18.51 20.34
C GLU A 334 37.65 18.99 21.33
N PHE A 335 37.73 18.54 22.59
CA PHE A 335 36.77 18.88 23.64
C PHE A 335 37.45 19.20 24.97
N TRP A 336 36.69 19.82 25.87
CA TRP A 336 37.03 19.95 27.29
C TRP A 336 35.83 19.55 28.14
N ILE A 337 36.07 19.23 29.41
CA ILE A 337 35.02 18.95 30.37
C ILE A 337 34.80 20.22 31.21
N ASP A 338 33.57 20.72 31.22
CA ASP A 338 33.23 21.87 32.04
C ASP A 338 33.12 21.50 33.53
N LYS A 339 32.96 22.51 34.39
CA LYS A 339 32.86 22.34 35.85
C LYS A 339 31.69 21.46 36.30
N LYS A 340 30.71 21.19 35.42
CA LYS A 340 29.55 20.33 35.68
C LYS A 340 29.73 18.90 35.13
N GLY A 341 30.93 18.57 34.65
CA GLY A 341 31.21 17.27 34.05
C GLY A 341 30.68 17.11 32.63
N LYS A 342 30.19 18.18 31.98
CA LYS A 342 29.63 18.11 30.63
C LYS A 342 30.72 18.38 29.60
N LYS A 343 30.75 17.54 28.55
CA LYS A 343 31.65 17.72 27.40
C LYS A 343 31.24 18.95 26.59
N GLN A 344 32.20 19.82 26.32
CA GLN A 344 32.09 21.01 25.48
C GLN A 344 33.15 20.93 24.38
N TYR A 345 32.86 21.47 23.20
CA TYR A 345 33.66 21.23 22.00
C TYR A 345 34.29 22.52 21.50
N TYR A 346 35.54 22.44 21.04
CA TYR A 346 36.22 23.60 20.46
C TYR A 346 35.70 23.82 19.04
N THR A 347 35.34 25.06 18.73
CA THR A 347 34.97 25.53 17.38
C THR A 347 36.22 26.03 16.66
N GLY A 348 36.36 25.71 15.37
CA GLY A 348 37.46 26.20 14.53
C GLY A 348 38.85 25.62 14.83
N LYS A 349 38.95 24.58 15.67
CA LYS A 349 40.20 23.83 15.84
C LYS A 349 40.42 22.86 14.70
N GLU A 350 41.68 22.65 14.34
CA GLU A 350 42.06 21.59 13.41
C GLU A 350 41.72 20.21 13.99
N GLY A 351 41.25 19.31 13.13
CA GLY A 351 40.86 17.95 13.48
C GLY A 351 40.15 17.25 12.34
N LYS A 352 39.78 15.99 12.56
CA LYS A 352 39.19 15.09 11.56
C LYS A 352 38.10 14.25 12.20
N SER A 353 37.04 13.96 11.44
CA SER A 353 36.04 12.97 11.86
C SER A 353 36.23 11.65 11.14
N TYR A 354 36.53 10.61 11.89
CA TYR A 354 36.84 9.27 11.42
C TYR A 354 35.64 8.34 11.53
N VAL A 355 35.58 7.31 10.69
CA VAL A 355 34.51 6.29 10.70
C VAL A 355 34.29 5.67 12.09
N TRP A 356 35.37 5.44 12.87
CA TRP A 356 35.24 4.90 14.23
C TRP A 356 34.44 5.83 15.16
N GLU A 357 34.51 7.15 14.96
CA GLU A 357 33.80 8.12 15.80
C GLU A 357 32.30 8.10 15.53
N PHE A 358 31.90 7.91 14.27
CA PHE A 358 30.51 7.66 13.89
C PHE A 358 30.01 6.34 14.47
N GLU A 359 30.81 5.27 14.39
CA GLU A 359 30.44 3.96 14.93
C GLU A 359 30.12 4.03 16.43
N GLU A 360 30.99 4.70 17.20
CA GLU A 360 30.79 4.88 18.64
C GLU A 360 29.63 5.84 18.97
N ALA A 361 29.46 6.93 18.22
CA ALA A 361 28.33 7.85 18.40
C ALA A 361 26.99 7.16 18.15
N LEU A 362 26.90 6.37 17.09
CA LEU A 362 25.71 5.57 16.81
C LEU A 362 25.48 4.50 17.89
N LYS A 363 26.54 3.94 18.47
CA LYS A 363 26.43 3.00 19.60
C LYS A 363 25.82 3.67 20.83
N GLU A 364 26.21 4.90 21.13
CA GLU A 364 25.62 5.69 22.24
C GLU A 364 24.14 6.00 21.99
N VAL A 365 23.77 6.38 20.78
CA VAL A 365 22.35 6.61 20.40
C VAL A 365 21.53 5.33 20.52
N GLU A 366 22.07 4.19 20.09
CA GLU A 366 21.39 2.90 20.22
C GLU A 366 21.23 2.49 21.69
N ASN A 367 22.28 2.66 22.51
CA ASN A 367 22.23 2.38 23.96
C ASN A 367 21.18 3.25 24.67
N LEU A 368 21.10 4.54 24.32
CA LEU A 368 20.03 5.42 24.81
C LEU A 368 18.65 4.91 24.36
N GLY A 369 18.56 4.40 23.13
CA GLY A 369 17.37 3.76 22.59
C GLY A 369 16.93 2.51 23.34
N GLN A 370 17.83 1.74 23.93
CA GLN A 370 17.49 0.59 24.77
C GLN A 370 16.68 1.02 26.00
N SER A 371 17.03 2.16 26.60
CA SER A 371 16.29 2.75 27.74
C SER A 371 14.93 3.35 27.33
N ASN A 372 14.72 3.57 26.02
CA ASN A 372 13.51 4.09 25.40
C ASN A 372 12.75 3.01 24.60
N LYS A 373 12.92 1.73 24.96
CA LYS A 373 12.07 0.65 24.45
C LYS A 373 10.62 0.82 24.93
N ALA A 374 9.68 0.35 24.11
CA ALA A 374 8.26 0.42 24.44
C ALA A 374 7.98 -0.35 25.74
N LYS A 375 7.51 0.37 26.77
CA LYS A 375 7.17 -0.23 28.07
C LYS A 375 5.72 -0.73 28.09
N ILE A 376 4.87 -0.07 27.32
CA ILE A 376 3.46 -0.40 27.16
C ILE A 376 3.27 -0.84 25.70
N PHE A 377 3.01 -2.13 25.52
CA PHE A 377 2.55 -2.63 24.23
C PHE A 377 1.03 -2.49 24.23
N THR A 378 0.50 -1.52 23.49
CA THR A 378 -0.94 -1.45 23.21
C THR A 378 -1.31 -2.62 22.33
N CYS A 379 -1.71 -3.70 22.98
CA CYS A 379 -2.32 -4.82 22.32
C CYS A 379 -3.78 -4.40 22.11
N GLU A 380 -4.22 -4.27 20.86
CA GLU A 380 -5.59 -4.66 20.61
C GLU A 380 -5.67 -6.08 21.16
N ASN A 381 -6.57 -6.33 22.12
CA ASN A 381 -6.83 -7.68 22.59
C ASN A 381 -7.22 -8.49 21.36
N ILE A 382 -6.25 -9.18 20.77
CA ILE A 382 -6.50 -10.44 20.09
C ILE A 382 -6.74 -11.42 21.24
N ASN A 383 -7.82 -11.19 22.01
CA ASN A 383 -8.54 -12.31 22.54
C ASN A 383 -8.76 -13.19 21.32
N LYS A 384 -8.38 -14.46 21.44
CA LYS A 384 -8.87 -15.51 20.57
C LYS A 384 -10.38 -15.40 20.57
N THR A 385 -10.91 -14.59 19.68
CA THR A 385 -12.14 -14.91 19.04
C THR A 385 -11.71 -15.71 17.83
N ASP A 386 -11.87 -17.03 17.95
CA ASP A 386 -12.35 -17.82 16.81
C ASP A 386 -13.78 -17.35 16.47
N ASP A 387 -14.00 -16.04 16.34
CA ASP A 387 -15.21 -15.53 15.75
C ASP A 387 -14.99 -15.79 14.28
N LYS A 388 -15.59 -16.89 13.83
CA LYS A 388 -15.94 -17.12 12.44
C LYS A 388 -16.23 -15.77 11.81
N VAL A 389 -15.31 -15.28 10.97
CA VAL A 389 -15.54 -14.11 10.13
C VAL A 389 -16.84 -14.40 9.39
N ASN A 390 -17.92 -13.76 9.80
CA ASN A 390 -19.28 -14.09 9.37
C ASN A 390 -19.68 -13.26 8.14
N ALA A 391 -18.70 -12.71 7.41
CA ALA A 391 -18.91 -12.17 6.08
C ALA A 391 -19.00 -13.34 5.10
N LYS A 392 -20.14 -14.04 5.08
CA LYS A 392 -20.32 -15.23 4.24
C LYS A 392 -20.60 -14.87 2.77
N ASP A 393 -21.14 -13.68 2.52
CA ASP A 393 -21.77 -13.37 1.23
C ASP A 393 -21.72 -11.91 0.75
N ILE A 394 -21.25 -10.96 1.56
CA ILE A 394 -21.15 -9.53 1.19
C ILE A 394 -19.82 -8.90 1.65
N VAL A 395 -19.25 -8.02 0.82
CA VAL A 395 -18.10 -7.20 1.20
C VAL A 395 -18.52 -6.24 2.31
N THR A 396 -17.82 -6.30 3.45
CA THR A 396 -18.22 -5.59 4.68
C THR A 396 -17.12 -4.64 5.15
N TYR A 397 -17.47 -3.39 5.40
CA TYR A 397 -16.65 -2.42 6.10
C TYR A 397 -16.93 -2.51 7.60
N HIS A 398 -15.93 -2.89 8.38
CA HIS A 398 -15.96 -2.85 9.84
C HIS A 398 -15.27 -1.58 10.32
N ILE A 399 -16.00 -0.72 11.01
CA ILE A 399 -15.55 0.58 11.51
C ILE A 399 -15.52 0.53 13.02
N TYR A 400 -14.34 0.66 13.62
CA TYR A 400 -14.16 0.48 15.06
C TYR A 400 -14.11 1.83 15.78
N HIS A 401 -14.64 1.87 17.01
CA HIS A 401 -14.66 3.06 17.87
C HIS A 401 -13.27 3.71 18.06
N ASN A 402 -12.22 2.90 17.96
CA ASN A 402 -10.83 3.32 18.12
C ASN A 402 -10.19 3.93 16.85
N ASN A 403 -10.98 4.19 15.79
CA ASN A 403 -10.60 4.67 14.44
C ASN A 403 -10.12 3.63 13.42
N LYS A 404 -9.96 2.36 13.81
CA LYS A 404 -9.59 1.32 12.86
C LYS A 404 -10.73 1.08 11.86
N ILE A 405 -10.37 0.82 10.60
CA ILE A 405 -11.34 0.44 9.55
C ILE A 405 -10.78 -0.76 8.79
N GLU A 406 -11.59 -1.80 8.66
CA GLU A 406 -11.26 -3.01 7.90
C GLU A 406 -12.27 -3.22 6.78
N LYS A 407 -11.80 -3.61 5.59
CA LYS A 407 -12.64 -4.04 4.46
C LYS A 407 -12.51 -5.56 4.32
N HIS A 408 -13.54 -6.28 4.74
CA HIS A 408 -13.62 -7.73 4.68
C HIS A 408 -14.24 -8.15 3.35
N ILE A 409 -13.52 -8.96 2.58
CA ILE A 409 -13.93 -9.46 1.27
C ILE A 409 -14.17 -10.96 1.40
N PRO A 410 -15.43 -11.43 1.24
CA PRO A 410 -15.76 -12.85 1.36
C PRO A 410 -15.20 -13.63 0.18
N LYS A 411 -15.00 -14.94 0.36
CA LYS A 411 -14.54 -15.82 -0.73
C LYS A 411 -15.53 -15.89 -1.88
N LYS A 412 -16.83 -15.87 -1.56
CA LYS A 412 -17.93 -15.86 -2.53
C LYS A 412 -18.90 -14.75 -2.15
N ILE A 413 -19.13 -13.82 -3.09
CA ILE A 413 -20.18 -12.82 -2.95
C ILE A 413 -21.47 -13.42 -3.50
N LYS A 414 -22.57 -13.36 -2.73
CA LYS A 414 -23.89 -13.81 -3.21
C LYS A 414 -24.39 -12.84 -4.27
N GLU A 415 -25.06 -13.34 -5.30
CA GLU A 415 -25.44 -12.54 -6.47
C GLU A 415 -26.25 -11.27 -6.09
N VAL A 416 -27.12 -11.38 -5.08
CA VAL A 416 -27.92 -10.25 -4.55
C VAL A 416 -27.07 -9.11 -3.95
N PHE A 417 -25.80 -9.37 -3.64
CA PHE A 417 -24.87 -8.44 -3.00
C PHE A 417 -23.69 -8.03 -3.88
N LYS A 418 -23.67 -8.45 -5.15
CA LYS A 418 -22.55 -8.21 -6.08
C LYS A 418 -22.15 -6.73 -6.21
N ASN A 419 -23.14 -5.84 -6.14
CA ASN A 419 -22.95 -4.38 -6.22
C ASN A 419 -23.34 -3.69 -4.91
N ARG A 420 -23.17 -4.36 -3.76
CA ARG A 420 -23.51 -3.82 -2.45
C ARG A 420 -22.38 -3.95 -1.46
N TYR A 421 -22.27 -2.96 -0.58
CA TYR A 421 -21.38 -2.99 0.58
C TYR A 421 -22.19 -2.93 1.86
N LYS A 422 -21.79 -3.72 2.85
CA LYS A 422 -22.30 -3.66 4.23
C LYS A 422 -21.37 -2.78 5.08
N TYR A 423 -21.94 -1.97 5.96
CA TYR A 423 -21.18 -1.16 6.93
C TYR A 423 -21.60 -1.55 8.34
N VAL A 424 -20.63 -1.94 9.15
CA VAL A 424 -20.79 -2.39 10.55
C VAL A 424 -19.93 -1.50 11.45
N TYR A 425 -20.53 -0.93 12.48
CA TYR A 425 -19.80 -0.17 13.49
C TYR A 425 -19.56 -1.04 14.73
N HIS A 426 -18.36 -0.99 15.30
CA HIS A 426 -18.00 -1.64 16.56
C HIS A 426 -17.86 -0.57 17.63
N ASP A 427 -18.70 -0.62 18.67
CA ASP A 427 -18.68 0.37 19.75
C ASP A 427 -17.47 0.21 20.69
N SER A 428 -17.38 1.08 21.71
CA SER A 428 -16.27 1.03 22.67
C SER A 428 -16.30 -0.21 23.59
N LYS A 429 -17.41 -0.94 23.65
CA LYS A 429 -17.60 -2.17 24.42
C LYS A 429 -17.38 -3.42 23.55
N GLY A 430 -17.17 -3.26 22.25
CA GLY A 430 -17.00 -4.34 21.29
C GLY A 430 -18.32 -4.89 20.72
N ASN A 431 -19.45 -4.21 20.93
CA ASN A 431 -20.72 -4.62 20.32
C ASN A 431 -20.74 -4.25 18.83
N GLU A 432 -21.30 -5.15 18.02
CA GLU A 432 -21.50 -4.93 16.59
C GLU A 432 -22.84 -4.25 16.30
N HIS A 433 -22.78 -3.24 15.42
CA HIS A 433 -23.91 -2.45 14.96
C HIS A 433 -24.00 -2.52 13.44
N ASP A 434 -24.94 -3.33 12.92
CA ASP A 434 -25.27 -3.37 11.49
C ASP A 434 -25.93 -2.05 11.06
N VAL A 435 -25.14 -1.15 10.47
CA VAL A 435 -25.56 0.23 10.18
C VAL A 435 -26.41 0.29 8.92
N CYS A 436 -25.88 -0.22 7.80
CA CYS A 436 -26.56 -0.21 6.51
C CYS A 436 -25.93 -1.15 5.48
N ILE A 437 -26.69 -1.45 4.43
CA ILE A 437 -26.22 -2.07 3.18
C ILE A 437 -26.56 -1.10 2.04
N ILE A 438 -25.57 -0.76 1.23
CA ILE A 438 -25.70 0.29 0.22
C ILE A 438 -25.19 -0.17 -1.14
N ASP A 439 -25.86 0.29 -2.19
CA ASP A 439 -25.45 0.03 -3.58
C ASP A 439 -24.19 0.84 -3.92
N TRP A 440 -23.32 0.24 -4.74
CA TRP A 440 -22.15 0.90 -5.30
C TRP A 440 -22.05 0.68 -6.80
N HIS A 441 -21.36 1.61 -7.48
CA HIS A 441 -21.05 1.51 -8.89
C HIS A 441 -19.65 2.08 -9.18
N VAL A 442 -19.19 1.88 -10.41
CA VAL A 442 -17.91 2.42 -10.90
C VAL A 442 -18.17 3.54 -11.89
N THR A 443 -17.42 4.63 -11.78
CA THR A 443 -17.29 5.64 -12.84
C THR A 443 -15.81 5.94 -13.08
N LYS A 444 -15.50 6.64 -14.17
CA LYS A 444 -14.16 7.17 -14.41
C LYS A 444 -13.85 8.25 -13.40
N GLU A 445 -12.63 8.24 -12.87
CA GLU A 445 -12.12 9.31 -12.02
C GLU A 445 -12.33 10.67 -12.70
N LYS A 446 -12.68 11.69 -11.94
CA LYS A 446 -12.90 13.06 -12.40
C LYS A 446 -11.83 13.98 -11.82
N GLY A 447 -11.15 14.72 -12.70
CA GLY A 447 -10.26 15.80 -12.30
C GLY A 447 -11.02 16.96 -11.66
N ILE A 448 -10.26 17.94 -11.14
CA ILE A 448 -10.83 19.19 -10.62
C ILE A 448 -11.62 19.87 -11.74
N GLY A 449 -12.83 20.33 -11.42
CA GLY A 449 -13.71 20.99 -12.39
C GLY A 449 -13.08 22.26 -12.94
N GLN A 450 -12.99 22.36 -14.26
CA GLN A 450 -12.45 23.53 -14.98
C GLN A 450 -13.60 24.44 -15.42
N VAL A 451 -13.47 25.76 -15.18
CA VAL A 451 -14.53 26.73 -15.48
C VAL A 451 -14.53 27.09 -16.95
N TYR A 452 -15.71 27.06 -17.57
CA TYR A 452 -15.97 27.51 -18.94
C TYR A 452 -17.18 28.45 -18.98
N LYS A 453 -17.17 29.39 -19.93
CA LYS A 453 -18.30 30.30 -20.19
C LYS A 453 -19.31 29.72 -21.17
N THR A 454 -18.86 28.88 -22.09
CA THR A 454 -19.67 28.19 -23.09
C THR A 454 -19.63 26.68 -22.86
N LYS A 455 -20.59 25.96 -23.43
CA LYS A 455 -20.63 24.49 -23.36
C LYS A 455 -19.35 23.91 -23.99
N PRO A 456 -18.58 23.05 -23.29
CA PRO A 456 -17.41 22.42 -23.89
C PRO A 456 -17.75 21.55 -25.11
N THR A 457 -16.91 21.60 -26.15
CA THR A 457 -17.08 20.88 -27.43
C THR A 457 -15.86 20.02 -27.80
N HIS A 458 -15.04 19.66 -26.81
CA HIS A 458 -13.75 18.98 -26.98
C HIS A 458 -13.85 17.48 -27.25
N SER A 459 -15.05 16.89 -27.16
CA SER A 459 -15.33 15.49 -27.42
C SER A 459 -16.79 15.31 -27.88
N ASN A 460 -17.10 14.17 -28.50
CA ASN A 460 -18.45 13.82 -28.90
C ASN A 460 -19.35 13.68 -27.66
N VAL A 461 -20.60 14.13 -27.79
CA VAL A 461 -21.58 14.10 -26.71
C VAL A 461 -22.34 12.79 -26.75
N ILE A 462 -22.27 12.02 -25.67
CA ILE A 462 -23.13 10.83 -25.46
C ILE A 462 -24.53 11.26 -25.03
N SER A 463 -24.61 12.22 -24.10
CA SER A 463 -25.89 12.70 -23.59
C SER A 463 -25.79 14.16 -23.14
N ASP A 464 -26.89 14.88 -23.30
CA ASP A 464 -27.02 16.28 -22.91
C ASP A 464 -28.42 16.49 -22.34
N GLN A 465 -28.49 16.57 -21.02
CA GLN A 465 -29.73 16.51 -20.27
C GLN A 465 -29.94 17.80 -19.49
N ILE A 466 -31.15 18.35 -19.58
CA ILE A 466 -31.63 19.34 -18.63
C ILE A 466 -31.94 18.59 -17.33
N VAL A 467 -31.41 19.09 -16.21
CA VAL A 467 -31.59 18.50 -14.89
C VAL A 467 -32.07 19.57 -13.91
N SER A 468 -32.66 19.16 -12.79
CA SER A 468 -33.08 20.08 -11.72
C SER A 468 -32.49 19.61 -10.39
N GLU A 469 -31.17 19.80 -10.23
CA GLU A 469 -30.36 19.18 -9.17
C GLU A 469 -29.68 20.23 -8.29
N GLY A 470 -30.49 21.08 -7.65
CA GLY A 470 -30.01 22.19 -6.84
C GLY A 470 -29.48 23.31 -7.75
N ASN A 471 -28.18 23.58 -7.68
CA ASN A 471 -27.56 24.61 -8.51
C ASN A 471 -27.27 24.13 -9.94
N THR A 472 -27.32 22.83 -10.21
CA THR A 472 -27.07 22.25 -11.52
C THR A 472 -28.35 22.19 -12.33
N SER A 473 -28.33 22.79 -13.53
CA SER A 473 -29.47 22.86 -14.45
C SER A 473 -29.29 22.06 -15.74
N ARG A 474 -28.06 21.66 -16.08
CA ARG A 474 -27.78 20.83 -17.25
C ARG A 474 -26.51 19.99 -17.06
N ARG A 475 -26.51 18.76 -17.56
CA ARG A 475 -25.39 17.82 -17.50
C ARG A 475 -25.13 17.22 -18.87
N VAL A 476 -23.87 17.26 -19.28
CA VAL A 476 -23.40 16.70 -20.54
C VAL A 476 -22.38 15.60 -20.24
N LYS A 477 -22.57 14.44 -20.86
CA LYS A 477 -21.62 13.32 -20.82
C LYS A 477 -20.95 13.18 -22.17
N TYR A 478 -19.63 13.00 -22.19
CA TYR A 478 -18.84 12.89 -23.40
C TYR A 478 -18.30 11.47 -23.60
N GLU A 479 -18.00 11.10 -24.85
CA GLU A 479 -17.47 9.77 -25.21
C GLU A 479 -16.15 9.43 -24.52
N ASN A 480 -15.32 10.44 -24.27
CA ASN A 480 -14.07 10.28 -23.53
C ASN A 480 -14.26 10.10 -22.01
N GLY A 481 -15.49 10.09 -21.52
CA GLY A 481 -15.85 9.93 -20.10
C GLY A 481 -15.90 11.24 -19.30
N ASP A 482 -15.62 12.38 -19.94
CA ASP A 482 -15.72 13.69 -19.31
C ASP A 482 -17.17 14.01 -18.97
N ILE A 483 -17.36 14.85 -17.96
CA ILE A 483 -18.67 15.36 -17.55
C ILE A 483 -18.59 16.88 -17.50
N ALA A 484 -19.50 17.56 -18.19
CA ALA A 484 -19.69 19.00 -18.01
C ALA A 484 -21.03 19.28 -17.33
N GLU A 485 -21.00 20.09 -16.29
CA GLU A 485 -22.19 20.53 -15.55
C GLU A 485 -22.36 22.03 -15.70
N TYR A 486 -23.57 22.46 -15.98
CA TYR A 486 -23.95 23.86 -16.08
C TYR A 486 -24.95 24.21 -14.99
N GLY A 487 -24.81 25.42 -14.45
CA GLY A 487 -25.68 25.87 -13.38
C GLY A 487 -25.23 27.19 -12.77
N SER A 488 -25.89 27.57 -11.67
CA SER A 488 -25.59 28.79 -10.91
C SER A 488 -24.48 28.55 -9.88
N HIS A 489 -23.38 29.30 -9.98
CA HIS A 489 -22.28 29.25 -9.02
C HIS A 489 -22.30 30.50 -8.13
N PRO A 490 -22.20 30.35 -6.79
CA PRO A 490 -22.43 31.44 -5.82
C PRO A 490 -21.52 32.67 -6.00
N LYS A 491 -20.32 32.48 -6.56
CA LYS A 491 -19.36 33.58 -6.82
C LYS A 491 -19.14 33.92 -8.30
N LYS A 492 -19.62 33.07 -9.23
CA LYS A 492 -19.21 33.14 -10.65
C LYS A 492 -20.39 33.33 -11.60
N GLY A 493 -21.61 33.40 -11.07
CA GLY A 493 -22.84 33.41 -11.86
C GLY A 493 -23.04 32.07 -12.56
N ASN A 494 -23.72 32.09 -13.71
CA ASN A 494 -23.94 30.87 -14.49
C ASN A 494 -22.68 30.46 -15.24
N ILE A 495 -22.21 29.24 -15.00
CA ILE A 495 -20.96 28.71 -15.58
C ILE A 495 -21.12 27.25 -15.98
N TRP A 496 -20.23 26.80 -16.86
CA TRP A 496 -19.93 25.39 -17.09
C TRP A 496 -18.74 24.97 -16.22
N LEU A 497 -18.82 23.81 -15.58
CA LEU A 497 -17.68 23.10 -14.99
C LEU A 497 -17.43 21.80 -15.76
N LEU A 498 -16.27 21.70 -16.40
CA LEU A 498 -15.81 20.49 -17.07
C LEU A 498 -14.94 19.67 -16.12
N TYR A 499 -15.38 18.46 -15.81
CA TYR A 499 -14.62 17.46 -15.07
C TYR A 499 -14.03 16.44 -16.05
N LYS A 500 -12.72 16.53 -16.27
CA LYS A 500 -12.02 15.61 -17.17
C LYS A 500 -11.89 14.22 -16.57
N ALA A 501 -12.11 13.19 -17.37
CA ALA A 501 -11.92 11.81 -16.99
C ALA A 501 -10.44 11.47 -16.85
N GLY A 502 -10.09 10.84 -15.73
CA GLY A 502 -8.82 10.19 -15.50
C GLY A 502 -8.77 8.79 -16.13
N LYS A 503 -7.61 8.16 -16.05
CA LYS A 503 -7.42 6.77 -16.52
C LYS A 503 -8.02 5.75 -15.55
N ASN A 504 -8.09 6.11 -14.26
CA ASN A 504 -8.52 5.24 -13.18
C ASN A 504 -10.05 5.16 -13.08
N ASN A 505 -10.50 4.13 -12.38
CA ASN A 505 -11.88 3.93 -11.98
C ASN A 505 -12.03 4.27 -10.49
N VAL A 506 -13.17 4.82 -10.12
CA VAL A 506 -13.52 5.12 -8.72
C VAL A 506 -14.81 4.41 -8.35
N GLU A 507 -14.84 3.79 -7.16
CA GLU A 507 -16.03 3.16 -6.57
C GLU A 507 -16.81 4.21 -5.79
N LEU A 508 -18.05 4.45 -6.21
CA LEU A 508 -18.96 5.37 -5.53
C LEU A 508 -20.11 4.57 -4.91
N VAL A 509 -20.46 4.93 -3.69
CA VAL A 509 -21.64 4.39 -2.99
C VAL A 509 -22.77 5.41 -3.03
N LYS A 510 -24.00 4.93 -3.20
CA LYS A 510 -25.19 5.76 -3.00
C LYS A 510 -25.47 5.85 -1.50
N MET A 511 -25.27 7.04 -0.93
CA MET A 511 -25.60 7.29 0.47
C MET A 511 -27.13 7.13 0.68
N PRO A 512 -27.58 6.44 1.75
CA PRO A 512 -28.99 6.43 2.14
C PRO A 512 -29.58 7.85 2.18
N ASP A 513 -30.80 8.03 1.67
CA ASP A 513 -31.45 9.36 1.63
C ASP A 513 -31.62 9.97 3.04
N SER A 514 -31.65 9.12 4.06
CA SER A 514 -31.33 9.45 5.44
C SER A 514 -30.75 8.23 6.14
N LEU A 515 -30.01 8.45 7.22
CA LEU A 515 -29.57 7.41 8.14
C LEU A 515 -29.99 7.82 9.56
N ASN A 516 -30.56 6.89 10.31
CA ASN A 516 -31.01 7.14 11.68
C ASN A 516 -30.87 5.88 12.54
N TYR A 517 -29.64 5.40 12.68
CA TYR A 517 -29.33 4.27 13.56
C TYR A 517 -29.21 4.77 15.00
N ASN A 518 -30.02 4.23 15.92
CA ASN A 518 -29.98 4.56 17.34
C ASN A 518 -30.25 3.30 18.17
N LYS A 519 -29.19 2.68 18.70
CA LYS A 519 -29.29 1.46 19.51
C LYS A 519 -28.11 1.37 20.48
N ASP A 520 -28.35 0.86 21.68
CA ASP A 520 -27.33 0.60 22.73
C ASP A 520 -26.43 1.81 23.06
N GLY A 521 -26.99 3.02 22.94
CA GLY A 521 -26.27 4.28 23.18
C GLY A 521 -25.40 4.77 22.01
N VAL A 522 -25.42 4.08 20.88
CA VAL A 522 -24.77 4.49 19.63
C VAL A 522 -25.75 5.19 18.72
N LEU A 523 -25.46 6.45 18.37
CA LEU A 523 -26.21 7.25 17.39
C LEU A 523 -25.37 7.45 16.12
N ILE A 524 -25.86 6.95 14.98
CA ILE A 524 -25.28 7.19 13.64
C ILE A 524 -26.40 7.74 12.77
N ALA A 525 -26.45 9.07 12.66
CA ALA A 525 -27.57 9.71 12.00
C ALA A 525 -27.15 10.90 11.14
N TYR A 526 -27.70 10.97 9.93
CA TYR A 526 -27.65 12.15 9.09
C TYR A 526 -28.88 12.30 8.21
N ASN A 527 -29.13 13.54 7.79
CA ASN A 527 -30.07 13.86 6.73
C ASN A 527 -29.37 14.67 5.63
N PHE A 528 -29.85 14.58 4.40
CA PHE A 528 -29.42 15.50 3.35
C PHE A 528 -30.11 16.86 3.49
N SER A 529 -29.37 17.92 3.18
CA SER A 529 -29.96 19.19 2.75
C SER A 529 -30.58 19.06 1.35
N LYS A 530 -31.16 20.14 0.81
CA LYS A 530 -31.74 20.20 -0.56
C LYS A 530 -30.69 20.10 -1.69
N THR A 531 -29.80 19.13 -1.61
CA THR A 531 -28.75 18.77 -2.58
C THR A 531 -29.16 17.55 -3.38
N GLN A 532 -28.52 17.24 -4.51
CA GLN A 532 -28.68 15.95 -5.21
C GLN A 532 -27.33 15.20 -5.34
N ARG A 533 -26.28 15.70 -4.69
CA ARG A 533 -24.96 15.07 -4.57
C ARG A 533 -25.00 13.90 -3.57
N ARG A 534 -25.73 12.83 -3.93
CA ARG A 534 -26.08 11.67 -3.10
C ARG A 534 -25.03 10.55 -3.08
N TYR A 535 -23.91 10.73 -3.77
CA TYR A 535 -22.88 9.71 -3.89
C TYR A 535 -21.60 10.15 -3.20
N THR A 536 -20.85 9.21 -2.63
CA THR A 536 -19.53 9.46 -2.05
C THR A 536 -18.62 8.26 -2.26
N GLY A 537 -17.33 8.37 -1.97
CA GLY A 537 -16.40 7.25 -2.06
C GLY A 537 -16.72 6.20 -0.99
N ALA A 538 -16.64 4.91 -1.35
CA ALA A 538 -16.96 3.82 -0.41
C ALA A 538 -16.14 3.90 0.90
N ASN A 539 -14.87 4.27 0.78
CA ASN A 539 -13.94 4.45 1.89
C ASN A 539 -14.27 5.71 2.70
N SER A 540 -14.53 6.84 2.01
CA SER A 540 -14.98 8.09 2.65
C SER A 540 -16.25 7.88 3.47
N PHE A 541 -17.18 7.06 2.99
CA PHE A 541 -18.41 6.73 3.71
C PHE A 541 -18.14 5.93 5.00
N ALA A 542 -17.17 5.02 4.99
CA ALA A 542 -16.75 4.29 6.20
C ALA A 542 -16.23 5.26 7.27
N GLY A 543 -15.35 6.20 6.87
CA GLY A 543 -14.89 7.27 7.75
C GLY A 543 -16.04 8.14 8.26
N PHE A 544 -17.00 8.47 7.39
CA PHE A 544 -18.18 9.26 7.75
C PHE A 544 -19.02 8.58 8.84
N ILE A 545 -19.31 7.29 8.68
CA ILE A 545 -20.02 6.50 9.69
C ILE A 545 -19.29 6.53 11.03
N GLY A 546 -17.97 6.33 11.01
CA GLY A 546 -17.16 6.34 12.22
C GLY A 546 -17.25 7.66 12.97
N TYR A 547 -17.10 8.79 12.27
CA TYR A 547 -17.16 10.08 12.95
C TYR A 547 -18.57 10.48 13.37
N LEU A 548 -19.63 10.06 12.65
CA LEU A 548 -21.02 10.21 13.10
C LEU A 548 -21.23 9.50 14.43
N ALA A 549 -20.84 8.22 14.51
CA ALA A 549 -20.96 7.40 15.71
C ALA A 549 -20.26 8.02 16.91
N LYS A 550 -19.01 8.47 16.72
CA LYS A 550 -18.19 9.06 17.81
C LYS A 550 -18.63 10.49 18.17
N SER A 551 -19.21 11.23 17.23
CA SER A 551 -19.78 12.55 17.53
C SER A 551 -21.05 12.41 18.36
N GLY A 552 -21.87 11.40 18.06
CA GLY A 552 -23.15 11.18 18.73
C GLY A 552 -24.16 12.26 18.39
N TYR A 553 -24.07 12.85 17.20
CA TYR A 553 -24.97 13.90 16.72
C TYR A 553 -25.62 13.48 15.42
N LYS A 554 -26.88 13.90 15.24
CA LYS A 554 -27.54 13.86 13.94
C LYS A 554 -27.06 15.05 13.09
N LEU A 555 -26.30 14.78 12.04
CA LEU A 555 -25.73 15.84 11.18
C LEU A 555 -26.58 16.08 9.93
N THR A 556 -26.45 17.27 9.33
CA THR A 556 -27.06 17.56 8.02
C THR A 556 -25.98 17.70 6.97
N THR A 557 -26.00 16.86 5.93
CA THR A 557 -24.98 16.88 4.87
C THR A 557 -25.41 17.71 3.66
N THR A 558 -24.48 18.45 3.05
CA THR A 558 -24.69 19.08 1.73
C THR A 558 -24.28 18.18 0.57
N GLY A 559 -23.95 16.94 0.89
CA GLY A 559 -23.59 15.88 -0.02
C GLY A 559 -22.12 15.91 -0.38
N SER A 560 -21.82 15.21 -1.46
CA SER A 560 -20.45 14.94 -1.89
C SER A 560 -20.33 15.08 -3.40
N CYS A 561 -20.68 14.04 -4.16
CA CYS A 561 -20.69 14.06 -5.61
C CYS A 561 -22.00 13.50 -6.20
N PHE A 562 -22.20 13.71 -7.50
CA PHE A 562 -23.24 13.08 -8.30
C PHE A 562 -22.83 11.66 -8.72
N TYR A 563 -23.75 10.94 -9.38
CA TYR A 563 -23.53 9.57 -9.88
C TYR A 563 -22.26 9.44 -10.71
N GLU A 564 -21.93 10.43 -11.54
CA GLU A 564 -20.74 10.38 -12.41
C GLU A 564 -19.46 10.91 -11.75
N GLY A 565 -19.48 11.17 -10.44
CA GLY A 565 -18.34 11.70 -9.70
C GLY A 565 -18.10 13.20 -9.88
N SER A 566 -18.92 13.91 -10.66
CA SER A 566 -18.97 15.39 -10.73
C SER A 566 -19.56 15.99 -9.45
N SER A 567 -19.38 17.29 -9.20
CA SER A 567 -19.76 17.87 -7.91
C SER A 567 -20.24 19.33 -7.95
N PHE A 568 -20.81 19.77 -9.07
CA PHE A 568 -21.26 21.16 -9.23
C PHE A 568 -22.15 21.62 -8.06
N PRO A 569 -21.98 22.86 -7.54
CA PRO A 569 -21.09 23.92 -8.02
C PRO A 569 -19.64 23.80 -7.54
N SER A 570 -19.30 22.78 -6.74
CA SER A 570 -17.93 22.56 -6.28
C SER A 570 -17.04 22.06 -7.41
N GLN A 571 -15.80 22.54 -7.46
CA GLN A 571 -14.80 22.03 -8.39
C GLN A 571 -14.09 20.78 -7.84
N GLU A 572 -14.09 20.59 -6.52
CA GLU A 572 -13.15 19.71 -5.84
C GLU A 572 -13.81 18.52 -5.13
N HIS A 573 -15.12 18.53 -4.86
CA HIS A 573 -15.79 17.40 -4.19
C HIS A 573 -16.05 16.22 -5.15
N CYS A 574 -15.28 16.16 -6.24
CA CYS A 574 -15.40 15.11 -7.23
C CYS A 574 -14.87 13.77 -6.68
N ASN A 575 -15.35 12.68 -7.27
CA ASN A 575 -15.00 11.29 -6.91
C ASN A 575 -15.36 10.89 -5.49
N GLY A 576 -16.28 11.61 -4.83
CA GLY A 576 -16.70 11.25 -3.49
C GLY A 576 -15.61 11.42 -2.44
N ARG A 577 -14.64 12.32 -2.69
CA ARG A 577 -13.48 12.51 -1.81
C ARG A 577 -13.82 13.24 -0.50
N SER A 578 -14.97 13.89 -0.44
CA SER A 578 -15.43 14.63 0.73
C SER A 578 -16.88 14.32 1.09
N VAL A 579 -17.28 14.63 2.31
CA VAL A 579 -18.68 14.70 2.72
C VAL A 579 -18.86 16.00 3.51
N ASP A 580 -19.56 16.95 2.92
CA ASP A 580 -19.78 18.25 3.56
C ASP A 580 -20.92 18.16 4.56
N ILE A 581 -20.80 18.88 5.67
CA ILE A 581 -21.82 18.96 6.72
C ILE A 581 -22.13 20.41 7.07
N LEU A 582 -23.40 20.74 7.28
CA LEU A 582 -23.78 22.03 7.85
C LEU A 582 -23.28 22.11 9.31
N TYR A 583 -22.92 23.32 9.72
CA TYR A 583 -22.62 23.59 11.13
C TYR A 583 -23.86 23.35 11.99
N LEU A 584 -23.64 22.77 13.17
CA LEU A 584 -24.66 22.65 14.22
C LEU A 584 -24.94 24.02 14.87
N GLY A 585 -24.03 24.98 14.73
CA GLY A 585 -24.16 26.33 15.29
C GLY A 585 -23.81 26.42 16.78
N VAL A 586 -23.35 25.31 17.36
CA VAL A 586 -22.83 25.21 18.73
C VAL A 586 -21.35 24.89 18.68
N THR A 587 -20.50 25.82 19.13
CA THR A 587 -19.03 25.75 18.96
C THR A 587 -18.44 24.46 19.51
N GLU A 588 -18.88 24.00 20.68
CA GLU A 588 -18.39 22.75 21.28
C GLU A 588 -18.76 21.52 20.44
N GLN A 589 -19.98 21.48 19.90
CA GLN A 589 -20.46 20.37 19.10
C GLN A 589 -19.75 20.33 17.75
N ASP A 590 -19.64 21.46 17.05
CA ASP A 590 -18.93 21.55 15.78
C ASP A 590 -17.42 21.28 15.94
N GLN A 591 -16.82 21.68 17.07
CA GLN A 591 -15.44 21.32 17.39
C GLN A 591 -15.27 19.80 17.54
N LYS A 592 -16.19 19.15 18.27
CA LYS A 592 -16.20 17.69 18.43
C LYS A 592 -16.33 16.99 17.08
N VAL A 593 -17.16 17.52 16.18
CA VAL A 593 -17.31 16.97 14.82
C VAL A 593 -16.01 17.11 14.00
N ILE A 594 -15.35 18.28 14.03
CA ILE A 594 -14.04 18.49 13.39
C ILE A 594 -13.01 17.49 13.89
N ASP A 595 -12.94 17.33 15.20
CA ASP A 595 -11.97 16.44 15.84
C ASP A 595 -12.23 14.98 15.46
N ASN A 596 -13.49 14.57 15.40
CA ASN A 596 -13.88 13.22 15.02
C ASN A 596 -13.70 12.95 13.52
N ALA A 597 -13.93 13.93 12.64
CA ALA A 597 -13.64 13.79 11.22
C ALA A 597 -12.15 13.49 11.01
N LYS A 598 -11.26 14.22 11.69
CA LYS A 598 -9.82 13.96 11.67
C LYS A 598 -9.45 12.62 12.32
N PHE A 599 -10.10 12.29 13.43
CA PHE A 599 -9.89 11.01 14.12
C PHE A 599 -10.23 9.81 13.22
N PHE A 600 -11.22 9.96 12.33
CA PHE A 600 -11.57 8.98 11.28
C PHE A 600 -10.99 9.36 9.91
N HIS A 601 -9.73 9.80 9.89
CA HIS A 601 -8.85 9.82 8.72
C HIS A 601 -9.26 10.76 7.57
N PHE A 602 -10.13 11.75 7.82
CA PHE A 602 -10.27 12.88 6.89
C PHE A 602 -9.07 13.81 7.05
N THR A 603 -8.23 13.86 6.02
CA THR A 603 -6.97 14.62 6.07
C THR A 603 -7.18 16.11 5.80
N GLU A 604 -8.26 16.46 5.09
CA GLU A 604 -8.64 17.82 4.79
C GLU A 604 -9.96 18.15 5.49
N VAL A 605 -9.89 18.98 6.53
CA VAL A 605 -11.10 19.49 7.19
C VAL A 605 -11.04 21.01 7.11
N LEU A 606 -11.91 21.63 6.33
CA LEU A 606 -11.91 23.08 6.09
C LEU A 606 -13.16 23.74 6.67
N LYS A 607 -12.96 24.90 7.30
CA LYS A 607 -14.01 25.72 7.89
C LYS A 607 -14.11 27.09 7.22
N GLY A 608 -15.21 27.78 7.44
CA GLY A 608 -15.38 29.18 7.04
C GLY A 608 -14.46 30.15 7.80
N ILE A 609 -14.64 31.43 7.49
CA ILE A 609 -13.87 32.56 8.06
C ILE A 609 -14.72 33.60 8.76
N ASN A 610 -16.02 33.35 8.96
CA ASN A 610 -16.85 34.24 9.77
C ASN A 610 -16.49 34.15 11.27
N SER A 611 -16.97 35.11 12.06
CA SER A 611 -16.70 35.20 13.50
C SER A 611 -17.09 33.94 14.29
N TYR A 612 -18.08 33.18 13.83
CA TYR A 612 -18.41 31.88 14.40
C TYR A 612 -17.30 30.85 14.12
N CYS A 613 -16.93 30.70 12.85
CA CYS A 613 -15.95 29.71 12.41
C CYS A 613 -14.55 29.98 12.98
N GLU A 614 -14.17 31.24 13.21
CA GLU A 614 -12.88 31.59 13.84
C GLU A 614 -12.66 30.90 15.19
N LYS A 615 -13.74 30.65 15.94
CA LYS A 615 -13.70 29.93 17.24
C LYS A 615 -13.33 28.45 17.10
N LEU A 616 -13.59 27.85 15.94
CA LEU A 616 -13.32 26.44 15.67
C LEU A 616 -11.83 26.23 15.36
N LYS A 617 -11.19 25.31 16.05
CA LYS A 617 -9.77 24.99 15.96
C LYS A 617 -9.57 23.69 15.17
N ARG A 618 -8.32 23.45 14.77
CA ARG A 618 -7.91 22.21 14.07
C ARG A 618 -8.68 21.96 12.76
N ALA A 619 -9.15 23.00 12.08
CA ALA A 619 -9.63 22.93 10.71
C ALA A 619 -8.94 24.01 9.88
N GLY A 620 -8.63 23.72 8.61
CA GLY A 620 -8.02 24.65 7.67
C GLY A 620 -8.98 25.75 7.22
N ASN A 621 -8.45 26.78 6.58
CA ASN A 621 -9.23 27.90 6.07
C ASN A 621 -9.81 27.57 4.69
N GLY A 622 -11.13 27.36 4.62
CA GLY A 622 -11.88 27.15 3.38
C GLY A 622 -12.43 28.44 2.75
N GLY A 623 -12.22 29.60 3.39
CA GLY A 623 -12.74 30.89 2.95
C GLY A 623 -14.25 31.03 3.08
N THR A 624 -14.80 32.10 2.49
CA THR A 624 -16.21 32.48 2.69
C THR A 624 -17.25 31.49 2.18
N LEU A 625 -16.90 30.60 1.24
CA LEU A 625 -17.82 29.57 0.74
C LEU A 625 -18.16 28.53 1.81
N HIS A 626 -17.28 28.34 2.79
CA HIS A 626 -17.43 27.39 3.88
C HIS A 626 -18.03 28.03 5.14
N ASN A 627 -18.58 29.25 5.06
CA ASN A 627 -19.20 29.92 6.23
C ASN A 627 -20.48 29.24 6.73
N SER A 628 -21.11 28.39 5.91
CA SER A 628 -22.33 27.66 6.27
C SER A 628 -22.13 26.17 6.53
N HIS A 629 -20.95 25.63 6.21
CA HIS A 629 -20.69 24.19 6.26
C HIS A 629 -19.21 23.88 6.45
N LEU A 630 -18.94 22.75 7.10
CA LEU A 630 -17.63 22.13 7.19
C LEU A 630 -17.40 21.24 5.97
N HIS A 631 -16.25 21.41 5.34
CA HIS A 631 -15.74 20.45 4.35
C HIS A 631 -14.96 19.36 5.06
N SER A 632 -15.34 18.09 4.88
CA SER A 632 -14.58 16.93 5.36
C SER A 632 -14.13 16.10 4.17
N GLY A 633 -12.92 16.35 3.68
CA GLY A 633 -12.35 15.82 2.45
C GLY A 633 -11.07 15.00 2.61
N ASN A 634 -10.66 14.43 1.48
CA ASN A 634 -9.45 13.64 1.29
C ASN A 634 -9.29 12.55 2.36
N PHE A 635 -10.25 11.63 2.40
CA PHE A 635 -10.16 10.45 3.27
C PHE A 635 -8.92 9.61 2.90
N ASP A 636 -8.05 9.34 3.88
CA ASP A 636 -6.87 8.51 3.69
C ASP A 636 -7.27 7.04 3.54
N SER A 637 -7.38 6.57 2.30
CA SER A 637 -7.75 5.18 2.02
C SER A 637 -6.64 4.17 2.38
N SER A 638 -5.41 4.61 2.62
CA SER A 638 -4.29 3.71 2.93
C SER A 638 -4.39 3.08 4.33
N ILE A 639 -5.18 3.68 5.22
CA ILE A 639 -5.44 3.16 6.57
C ILE A 639 -6.34 1.92 6.57
N ILE A 640 -7.09 1.68 5.49
CA ILE A 640 -8.07 0.60 5.45
C ILE A 640 -7.35 -0.73 5.26
N LYS A 641 -7.43 -1.57 6.28
CA LYS A 641 -6.89 -2.92 6.22
C LYS A 641 -7.83 -3.82 5.42
N ILE A 642 -7.34 -4.35 4.31
CA ILE A 642 -8.10 -5.31 3.50
C ILE A 642 -7.90 -6.71 4.05
N ILE A 643 -8.98 -7.40 4.39
CA ILE A 643 -9.00 -8.78 4.85
C ILE A 643 -9.76 -9.60 3.82
N LYS A 644 -9.09 -10.58 3.21
CA LYS A 644 -9.71 -11.49 2.25
C LYS A 644 -9.87 -12.86 2.90
N GLU A 645 -11.08 -13.39 2.87
CA GLU A 645 -11.33 -14.77 3.27
C GLU A 645 -10.68 -15.72 2.25
N GLN A 646 -10.00 -16.77 2.74
CA GLN A 646 -9.22 -17.71 1.90
C GLN A 646 -10.04 -18.87 1.33
#